data_AF-A0A5C8ZVH1-F1
#
_entry.id   AF-A0A5C8ZVH1-F1
#
_cell.length_a   1.000
_cell.length_b   1.000
_cell.length_c   1.000
_cell.angle_alpha   90.00
_cell.angle_beta   90.00
_cell.angle_gamma   90.00
#
_symmetry.space_group_name_H-M   'P 1'
#
loop_
_entity.id
_entity.type
_entity.pdbx_description
1 polymer ?
#
loop_
_entity_poly.entity_id
_entity_poly.type
_entity_poly.pdbx_seq_one_letter_code
_entity_poly.pdbx_strand_id
1 'polypeptide(L)'
;MLTLLPLVASAGTAPLATVDVATPSEFARADEPLVLSFAELGVESGVSASSLVALQGEQVLPSQLLDTDGDEAPDSLLVSVDLEGAGREQFRVVSDAALAAQQKYVKRTQAEISRKEGGQWQGRKYIGGDFVNVSELTPPPEHTDHSEFIRYEGPGIESDRVGYRVYLDERNGFDIFGKRVPEPVLQKVGLDGFSSYHEPADWGLDVLKVGASLGMGGYGYWQDGAVQRVSDVSGWTARILENGALQSSFSIDYRDWQVAGKTVQLHSTLTMQAGSRLVKVVLESSEALDNLVTGLVRHPGTEVLKGDLDITGEAFSYLATWGQQSLDGGKLGMAVLFHRKDLQQLAEDEANHVAVLRPRGTRVEYYFLSAWDGEPNGIKNRQAFSDYLEQEAERLTIAPRVQVTSAYGASQKQFPVTAAAARGWAQAMVDSEIARHGKQLAYGGWDDLRQRPSNWEYTTGLLMQAYDDVGLALNDSAYNSVAEEVISSFVAEDGSLHSYDKSRYNIDSINSGKMLLRLYQRTGEERYRKAADQLREQLQEHPRVSAGAFWHKQRYPWQLWLDGVYMGMPFLAHYSQLFENGASLEEVIKEFEVSRDQLRDPETGLYWHAWDEKKQQVWADPDTGRSALFWGRGLGWLAMALVDTLDYIPAGHEEQRQVLVDMTRQLADALLKVQDDSGTWYQILDRPDAVGNYREASASSMFTYMLAKGVNNGILPASYREAAVTAYEGLVREFVEPHPDGSTSLTHNCQVAGLGFGRDGSYQYYMSEKVIRDDPKGLGPFVFASLEIAQLLQ
;
A
#
# COMPACT_ATOMS: atom_id res chain seq x y z
N MET A 1 2.84 6.42 -34.33
CA MET A 1 3.57 7.69 -34.62
C MET A 1 2.64 8.86 -34.30
N LEU A 2 2.54 9.23 -33.02
CA LEU A 2 1.95 10.50 -32.61
C LEU A 2 3.11 11.46 -32.33
N THR A 3 3.26 12.47 -33.17
CA THR A 3 4.15 13.60 -32.98
C THR A 3 3.67 14.43 -31.77
N LEU A 4 4.50 14.50 -30.73
CA LEU A 4 4.42 15.49 -29.66
C LEU A 4 4.42 16.90 -30.29
N LEU A 5 3.30 17.60 -30.17
CA LEU A 5 3.21 19.03 -30.44
C LEU A 5 3.88 19.80 -29.28
N PRO A 6 4.70 20.82 -29.54
CA PRO A 6 5.27 21.63 -28.47
C PRO A 6 4.15 22.49 -27.89
N LEU A 7 3.88 22.34 -26.59
CA LEU A 7 3.09 23.32 -25.84
C LEU A 7 3.81 24.67 -25.93
N VAL A 8 3.17 25.64 -26.57
CA VAL A 8 3.56 27.03 -26.47
C VAL A 8 3.24 27.48 -25.05
N ALA A 9 4.27 27.56 -24.20
CA ALA A 9 4.16 28.11 -22.87
C ALA A 9 3.64 29.56 -22.96
N SER A 10 2.44 29.79 -22.44
CA SER A 10 2.05 31.13 -21.99
C SER A 10 3.05 31.56 -20.92
N ALA A 11 3.37 32.85 -20.85
CA ALA A 11 4.32 33.39 -19.87
C ALA A 11 3.73 33.29 -18.45
N GLY A 12 3.80 32.11 -17.86
CA GLY A 12 3.35 31.77 -16.51
C GLY A 12 4.49 31.25 -15.64
N THR A 13 4.28 31.26 -14.32
CA THR A 13 5.23 30.77 -13.31
C THR A 13 5.66 29.34 -13.62
N ALA A 14 6.97 29.06 -13.51
CA ALA A 14 7.50 27.72 -13.76
C ALA A 14 6.90 26.69 -12.78
N PRO A 15 6.54 25.48 -13.24
CA PRO A 15 5.99 24.46 -12.36
C PRO A 15 7.03 23.96 -11.37
N LEU A 16 6.60 23.78 -10.12
CA LEU A 16 7.34 23.02 -9.11
C LEU A 16 7.33 21.53 -9.46
N ALA A 17 6.19 21.03 -9.93
CA ALA A 17 6.06 19.65 -10.39
C ALA A 17 5.03 19.52 -11.51
N THR A 18 5.21 18.50 -12.34
CA THR A 18 4.18 17.95 -13.24
C THR A 18 3.73 16.62 -12.68
N VAL A 19 2.42 16.36 -12.74
CA VAL A 19 1.79 15.15 -12.22
C VAL A 19 1.01 14.50 -13.35
N ASP A 20 1.45 13.30 -13.72
CA ASP A 20 0.77 12.44 -14.69
C ASP A 20 -0.03 11.36 -13.94
N VAL A 21 -1.30 11.22 -14.29
CA VAL A 21 -2.24 10.31 -13.62
C VAL A 21 -2.89 9.43 -14.67
N ALA A 22 -2.81 8.10 -14.49
CA ALA A 22 -3.52 7.15 -15.33
C ALA A 22 -4.60 6.42 -14.53
N THR A 23 -5.80 6.35 -15.11
CA THR A 23 -6.95 5.63 -14.53
C THR A 23 -6.78 4.12 -14.77
N PRO A 24 -6.75 3.30 -13.73
CA PRO A 24 -6.57 1.85 -13.87
C PRO A 24 -7.91 1.11 -14.03
N SER A 25 -9.01 1.85 -14.10
CA SER A 25 -10.38 1.34 -14.24
C SER A 25 -10.98 1.77 -15.58
N GLU A 26 -11.88 0.95 -16.12
CA GLU A 26 -12.62 1.23 -17.36
C GLU A 26 -13.66 2.36 -17.19
N PHE A 27 -14.05 2.67 -15.96
CA PHE A 27 -15.01 3.73 -15.65
C PHE A 27 -14.32 5.02 -15.19
N ALA A 28 -14.98 6.15 -15.43
CA ALA A 28 -14.49 7.47 -15.01
C ALA A 28 -14.53 7.62 -13.48
N ARG A 29 -13.52 8.28 -12.91
CA ARG A 29 -13.44 8.63 -11.48
C ARG A 29 -13.55 10.14 -11.33
N ALA A 30 -14.76 10.61 -11.04
CA ALA A 30 -15.01 12.02 -10.77
C ALA A 30 -14.54 12.38 -9.34
N ASP A 31 -14.08 13.61 -9.16
CA ASP A 31 -13.56 14.13 -7.90
C ASP A 31 -12.48 13.21 -7.26
N GLU A 32 -11.59 12.60 -8.06
CA GLU A 32 -10.55 11.71 -7.54
C GLU A 32 -9.58 12.51 -6.65
N PRO A 33 -9.45 12.16 -5.36
CA PRO A 33 -8.56 12.84 -4.44
C PRO A 33 -7.14 12.29 -4.57
N LEU A 34 -6.19 13.16 -4.94
CA LEU A 34 -4.76 12.84 -4.99
C LEU A 34 -4.05 13.63 -3.89
N VAL A 35 -3.47 12.93 -2.92
CA VAL A 35 -2.64 13.53 -1.86
C VAL A 35 -1.19 13.46 -2.32
N LEU A 36 -0.57 14.63 -2.50
CA LEU A 36 0.81 14.77 -2.96
C LEU A 36 1.64 15.43 -1.87
N SER A 37 2.66 14.74 -1.38
CA SER A 37 3.54 15.30 -0.35
C SER A 37 4.38 16.45 -0.90
N PHE A 38 4.77 17.37 -0.03
CA PHE A 38 5.67 18.47 -0.38
C PHE A 38 7.04 17.97 -0.84
N ALA A 39 7.50 16.85 -0.27
CA ALA A 39 8.72 16.18 -0.70
C ALA A 39 8.63 15.74 -2.17
N GLU A 40 7.54 15.08 -2.59
CA GLU A 40 7.29 14.66 -3.98
C GLU A 40 7.19 15.86 -4.92
N LEU A 41 6.50 16.90 -4.49
CA LEU A 41 6.34 18.13 -5.27
C LEU A 41 7.63 18.95 -5.37
N GLY A 42 8.69 18.58 -4.65
CA GLY A 42 9.96 19.31 -4.60
C GLY A 42 9.79 20.70 -3.98
N VAL A 43 8.88 20.86 -3.02
CA VAL A 43 8.62 22.12 -2.34
C VAL A 43 9.79 22.43 -1.40
N GLU A 44 10.59 23.43 -1.76
CA GLU A 44 11.71 23.89 -0.95
C GLU A 44 11.24 24.75 0.23
N SER A 45 12.03 24.84 1.32
CA SER A 45 11.69 25.56 2.55
C SER A 45 11.36 27.05 2.40
N GLY A 46 11.75 27.67 1.28
CA GLY A 46 11.42 29.05 0.94
C GLY A 46 10.05 29.24 0.28
N VAL A 47 9.39 28.16 -0.15
CA VAL A 47 8.08 28.20 -0.80
C VAL A 47 6.99 28.12 0.25
N SER A 48 6.10 29.11 0.29
CA SER A 48 4.95 29.07 1.20
C SER A 48 3.93 28.04 0.72
N ALA A 49 3.53 27.09 1.59
CA ALA A 49 2.46 26.13 1.31
C ALA A 49 1.17 26.81 0.82
N SER A 50 0.82 27.96 1.41
CA SER A 50 -0.36 28.75 1.02
C SER A 50 -0.30 29.36 -0.39
N SER A 51 0.85 29.29 -1.06
CA SER A 51 1.01 29.73 -2.46
C SER A 51 0.83 28.61 -3.48
N LEU A 52 0.68 27.36 -3.05
CA LEU A 52 0.59 26.22 -3.95
C LEU A 52 -0.74 26.20 -4.71
N VAL A 53 -0.68 26.05 -6.03
CA VAL A 53 -1.84 25.97 -6.91
C VAL A 53 -1.66 24.82 -7.90
N ALA A 54 -2.68 23.98 -8.03
CA ALA A 54 -2.75 22.92 -9.05
C ALA A 54 -3.47 23.43 -10.31
N LEU A 55 -2.88 23.22 -11.49
CA LEU A 55 -3.36 23.73 -12.77
C LEU A 55 -3.45 22.62 -13.82
N GLN A 56 -4.63 22.41 -14.39
CA GLN A 56 -4.83 21.63 -15.61
C GLN A 56 -4.93 22.60 -16.80
N GLY A 57 -3.84 22.75 -17.54
CA GLY A 57 -3.68 23.87 -18.48
C GLY A 57 -3.68 25.22 -17.75
N GLU A 58 -4.75 26.01 -17.95
CA GLU A 58 -5.00 27.30 -17.28
C GLU A 58 -6.14 27.20 -16.24
N GLN A 59 -6.83 26.06 -16.16
CA GLN A 59 -7.87 25.82 -15.16
C GLN A 59 -7.24 25.50 -13.81
N VAL A 60 -7.68 26.20 -12.77
CA VAL A 60 -7.31 25.89 -11.40
C VAL A 60 -8.12 24.71 -10.91
N LEU A 61 -7.42 23.67 -10.45
CA LEU A 61 -8.03 22.50 -9.85
C LEU A 61 -8.34 22.77 -8.37
N PRO A 62 -9.47 22.28 -7.84
CA PRO A 62 -9.73 22.35 -6.40
C PRO A 62 -8.61 21.68 -5.61
N SER A 63 -8.08 22.39 -4.61
CA SER A 63 -7.02 21.88 -3.75
C SER A 63 -7.20 22.25 -2.27
N GLN A 64 -6.54 21.50 -1.40
CA GLN A 64 -6.53 21.73 0.04
C GLN A 64 -5.16 21.34 0.61
N LEU A 65 -4.61 22.17 1.50
CA LEU A 65 -3.42 21.81 2.27
C LEU A 65 -3.84 20.84 3.37
N LEU A 66 -3.06 19.78 3.57
CA LEU A 66 -3.26 18.78 4.61
C LEU A 66 -2.01 18.68 5.48
N ASP A 67 -2.25 18.48 6.76
CA ASP A 67 -1.29 17.97 7.74
C ASP A 67 -1.56 16.46 7.85
N THR A 68 -0.60 15.63 7.41
CA THR A 68 -0.77 14.17 7.36
C THR A 68 0.04 13.43 8.42
N ASP A 69 1.01 14.08 9.05
CA ASP A 69 1.80 13.53 10.16
C ASP A 69 1.37 14.03 11.55
N GLY A 70 0.48 15.02 11.61
CA GLY A 70 -0.14 15.54 12.82
C GLY A 70 0.73 16.52 13.60
N ASP A 71 1.73 17.15 12.96
CA ASP A 71 2.64 18.11 13.59
C ASP A 71 2.12 19.56 13.62
N GLU A 72 0.85 19.77 13.21
CA GLU A 72 0.15 21.05 13.06
C GLU A 72 0.67 21.92 11.89
N ALA A 73 1.57 21.41 11.05
CA ALA A 73 2.00 22.05 9.82
C ALA A 73 1.56 21.23 8.59
N PRO A 74 1.07 21.88 7.52
CA PRO A 74 0.73 21.15 6.32
C PRO A 74 2.01 20.60 5.66
N ASP A 75 1.95 19.34 5.25
CA ASP A 75 3.03 18.59 4.61
C ASP A 75 2.63 18.10 3.19
N SER A 76 1.36 18.27 2.84
CA SER A 76 0.76 17.69 1.64
C SER A 76 -0.25 18.62 0.98
N LEU A 77 -0.40 18.45 -0.33
CA LEU A 77 -1.43 19.08 -1.14
C LEU A 77 -2.41 18.00 -1.64
N LEU A 78 -3.66 18.07 -1.16
CA LEU A 78 -4.78 17.34 -1.76
C LEU A 78 -5.24 18.09 -3.01
N VAL A 79 -5.33 17.39 -4.14
CA VAL A 79 -5.87 17.90 -5.41
C VAL A 79 -7.04 17.01 -5.82
N SER A 80 -8.16 17.62 -6.21
CA SER A 80 -9.31 16.91 -6.78
C SER A 80 -9.25 16.96 -8.30
N VAL A 81 -9.28 15.79 -8.95
CA VAL A 81 -9.13 15.65 -10.40
C VAL A 81 -10.24 14.76 -10.94
N ASP A 82 -10.87 15.17 -12.04
CA ASP A 82 -11.76 14.30 -12.80
C ASP A 82 -10.93 13.44 -13.76
N LEU A 83 -11.08 12.11 -13.66
CA LEU A 83 -10.34 11.16 -14.48
C LEU A 83 -11.29 10.39 -15.40
N GLU A 84 -11.02 10.40 -16.71
CA GLU A 84 -11.75 9.56 -17.65
C GLU A 84 -11.40 8.07 -17.46
N GLY A 85 -12.33 7.18 -17.83
CA GLY A 85 -12.12 5.72 -17.78
C GLY A 85 -11.02 5.29 -18.75
N ALA A 86 -10.07 4.49 -18.26
CA ALA A 86 -8.83 4.13 -18.95
C ALA A 86 -8.02 5.33 -19.49
N GLY A 87 -8.31 6.54 -18.99
CA GLY A 87 -7.74 7.80 -19.45
C GLY A 87 -6.40 8.13 -18.79
N ARG A 88 -5.78 9.20 -19.29
CA ARG A 88 -4.60 9.82 -18.69
C ARG A 88 -4.83 11.31 -18.59
N GLU A 89 -4.58 11.85 -17.41
CA GLU A 89 -4.66 13.27 -17.12
C GLU A 89 -3.30 13.80 -16.66
N GLN A 90 -3.02 15.05 -16.98
CA GLN A 90 -1.82 15.74 -16.54
C GLN A 90 -2.19 17.11 -15.96
N PHE A 91 -1.59 17.44 -14.83
CA PHE A 91 -1.64 18.79 -14.26
C PHE A 91 -0.28 19.18 -13.71
N ARG A 92 -0.12 20.46 -13.40
CA ARG A 92 1.10 21.02 -12.81
C ARG A 92 0.80 21.66 -11.47
N VAL A 93 1.75 21.62 -10.56
CA VAL A 93 1.73 22.38 -9.31
C VAL A 93 2.71 23.54 -9.42
N VAL A 94 2.25 24.75 -9.12
CA VAL A 94 3.05 25.99 -9.15
C VAL A 94 3.00 26.68 -7.78
N SER A 95 3.98 27.55 -7.49
CA SER A 95 3.89 28.51 -6.40
C SER A 95 3.48 29.88 -6.96
N ASP A 96 2.24 30.30 -6.71
CA ASP A 96 1.71 31.59 -7.14
C ASP A 96 0.74 32.14 -6.07
N ALA A 97 1.27 33.02 -5.21
CA ALA A 97 0.50 33.60 -4.12
C ALA A 97 -0.67 34.48 -4.59
N ALA A 98 -0.56 35.13 -5.76
CA ALA A 98 -1.61 35.98 -6.29
C ALA A 98 -2.78 35.16 -6.83
N LEU A 99 -2.47 34.04 -7.50
CA LEU A 99 -3.46 33.08 -7.96
C LEU A 99 -4.10 32.31 -6.80
N ALA A 100 -3.30 31.89 -5.82
CA ALA A 100 -3.77 31.21 -4.61
C ALA A 100 -4.74 32.08 -3.79
N ALA A 101 -4.43 33.37 -3.61
CA ALA A 101 -5.29 34.31 -2.88
C ALA A 101 -6.65 34.58 -3.58
N GLN A 102 -6.76 34.31 -4.88
CA GLN A 102 -8.01 34.41 -5.64
C GLN A 102 -8.86 33.13 -5.53
N GLN A 103 -8.27 32.02 -5.09
CA GLN A 103 -8.99 30.76 -4.96
C GLN A 103 -9.93 30.79 -3.77
N LYS A 104 -11.21 30.53 -4.04
CA LYS A 104 -12.22 30.23 -3.03
C LYS A 104 -12.95 28.98 -3.45
N TYR A 105 -12.50 27.85 -2.93
CA TYR A 105 -13.16 26.58 -3.19
C TYR A 105 -14.49 26.52 -2.47
N VAL A 106 -15.49 25.96 -3.14
CA VAL A 106 -16.78 25.67 -2.52
C VAL A 106 -16.55 24.65 -1.42
N LYS A 107 -16.96 24.97 -0.19
CA LYS A 107 -16.90 24.02 0.91
C LYS A 107 -17.90 22.89 0.64
N ARG A 108 -17.40 21.69 0.38
CA ARG A 108 -18.20 20.48 0.07
C ARG A 108 -18.15 19.47 1.20
N THR A 109 -17.12 19.50 2.04
CA THR A 109 -17.01 18.68 3.24
C THR A 109 -17.15 19.52 4.51
N GLN A 110 -17.57 18.87 5.59
CA GLN A 110 -17.56 19.48 6.92
C GLN A 110 -17.45 18.44 8.02
N ALA A 111 -16.62 18.70 9.02
CA ALA A 111 -16.65 18.00 10.31
C ALA A 111 -16.90 19.02 11.42
N GLU A 112 -17.70 18.65 12.40
CA GLU A 112 -18.02 19.54 13.51
C GLU A 112 -18.47 18.84 14.80
N ILE A 113 -18.28 19.53 15.90
CA ILE A 113 -18.89 19.22 17.19
C ILE A 113 -19.29 20.54 17.86
N SER A 114 -20.43 20.53 18.56
CA SER A 114 -20.92 21.72 19.26
C SER A 114 -21.61 21.37 20.55
N ARG A 115 -21.52 22.27 21.52
CA ARG A 115 -22.16 22.17 22.84
C ARG A 115 -22.92 23.44 23.16
N LYS A 116 -23.89 23.38 24.07
CA LYS A 116 -24.54 24.57 24.61
C LYS A 116 -23.62 25.30 25.59
N GLU A 117 -23.63 26.62 25.53
CA GLU A 117 -23.01 27.52 26.51
C GLU A 117 -24.03 28.51 27.07
N GLY A 118 -23.87 28.89 28.34
CA GLY A 118 -24.78 29.83 29.02
C GLY A 118 -26.08 29.22 29.58
N GLY A 119 -26.23 27.89 29.56
CA GLY A 119 -27.32 27.17 30.22
C GLY A 119 -26.93 26.57 31.57
N GLN A 120 -27.75 25.65 32.08
CA GLN A 120 -27.51 24.97 33.36
C GLN A 120 -28.03 23.53 33.36
N TRP A 121 -27.35 22.65 34.09
CA TRP A 121 -27.80 21.28 34.32
C TRP A 121 -28.99 21.24 35.29
N GLN A 122 -30.04 20.52 34.92
CA GLN A 122 -31.18 20.16 35.76
C GLN A 122 -31.38 18.65 35.69
N GLY A 123 -30.78 17.93 36.64
CA GLY A 123 -30.64 16.48 36.54
C GLY A 123 -29.80 16.11 35.30
N ARG A 124 -30.32 15.20 34.46
CA ARG A 124 -29.63 14.75 33.24
C ARG A 124 -29.77 15.68 32.02
N LYS A 125 -30.51 16.79 32.13
CA LYS A 125 -30.77 17.71 31.01
C LYS A 125 -30.05 19.05 31.18
N TYR A 126 -29.58 19.61 30.07
CA TYR A 126 -28.99 20.93 30.01
C TYR A 126 -29.99 21.95 29.43
N ILE A 127 -30.47 22.86 30.29
CA ILE A 127 -31.57 23.76 30.00
C ILE A 127 -31.04 25.18 29.74
N GLY A 128 -31.54 25.82 28.67
CA GLY A 128 -31.09 27.14 28.21
C GLY A 128 -29.73 27.11 27.51
N GLY A 129 -29.23 28.30 27.15
CA GLY A 129 -27.97 28.47 26.43
C GLY A 129 -28.08 28.29 24.91
N ASP A 130 -26.98 28.62 24.22
CA ASP A 130 -26.87 28.59 22.76
C ASP A 130 -25.77 27.60 22.33
N PHE A 131 -25.98 26.92 21.20
CA PHE A 131 -24.96 26.03 20.65
C PHE A 131 -23.78 26.82 20.08
N VAL A 132 -22.57 26.42 20.48
CA VAL A 132 -21.31 26.92 19.94
C VAL A 132 -20.47 25.75 19.43
N ASN A 133 -19.88 25.92 18.26
CA ASN A 133 -18.92 24.96 17.73
C ASN A 133 -17.62 25.02 18.53
N VAL A 134 -17.06 23.86 18.81
CA VAL A 134 -15.78 23.70 19.50
C VAL A 134 -14.89 22.77 18.69
N SER A 135 -13.57 22.88 18.83
CA SER A 135 -12.61 21.98 18.18
C SER A 135 -12.41 20.67 18.96
N GLU A 136 -12.76 20.66 20.24
CA GLU A 136 -12.63 19.51 21.13
C GLU A 136 -13.77 19.48 22.14
N LEU A 137 -14.29 18.29 22.45
CA LEU A 137 -15.26 18.11 23.51
C LEU A 137 -15.06 16.78 24.25
N THR A 138 -14.80 16.88 25.55
CA THR A 138 -15.04 15.81 26.52
C THR A 138 -16.37 16.07 27.22
N PRO A 139 -17.40 15.24 27.02
CA PRO A 139 -18.67 15.41 27.71
C PRO A 139 -18.49 15.32 29.22
N PRO A 140 -19.19 16.16 30.00
CA PRO A 140 -19.12 16.12 31.45
C PRO A 140 -19.83 14.86 31.99
N PRO A 141 -19.56 14.43 33.24
CA PRO A 141 -20.15 13.22 33.81
C PRO A 141 -21.69 13.19 33.85
N GLU A 142 -22.35 14.35 33.85
CA GLU A 142 -23.82 14.47 33.80
C GLU A 142 -24.41 14.15 32.42
N HIS A 143 -23.58 14.14 31.37
CA HIS A 143 -24.01 13.91 30.00
C HIS A 143 -24.41 12.45 29.78
N THR A 144 -25.64 12.26 29.30
CA THR A 144 -26.24 10.98 28.91
C THR A 144 -27.04 11.19 27.63
N ASP A 145 -27.70 10.13 27.16
CA ASP A 145 -28.67 10.22 26.07
C ASP A 145 -29.70 11.33 26.36
N HIS A 146 -30.03 12.13 25.35
CA HIS A 146 -31.06 13.17 25.44
C HIS A 146 -30.80 14.24 26.51
N SER A 147 -29.53 14.50 26.82
CA SER A 147 -29.13 15.60 27.71
C SER A 147 -29.33 17.00 27.10
N GLU A 148 -29.56 17.12 25.79
CA GLU A 148 -29.69 18.39 25.07
C GLU A 148 -28.47 19.33 25.18
N PHE A 149 -27.33 18.79 25.61
CA PHE A 149 -26.07 19.52 25.80
C PHE A 149 -25.25 19.62 24.52
N ILE A 150 -25.15 18.52 23.78
CA ILE A 150 -24.40 18.42 22.51
C ILE A 150 -25.41 18.52 21.37
N ARG A 151 -25.13 19.35 20.34
CA ARG A 151 -26.06 19.51 19.22
C ARG A 151 -26.20 18.17 18.52
N TYR A 152 -27.45 17.81 18.25
CA TYR A 152 -27.84 16.50 17.75
C TYR A 152 -27.16 15.31 18.46
N GLU A 153 -26.58 15.45 19.66
CA GLU A 153 -26.01 14.37 20.50
C GLU A 153 -24.62 13.83 20.12
N GLY A 154 -23.81 14.52 19.31
CA GLY A 154 -22.41 14.11 19.08
C GLY A 154 -21.66 14.91 18.01
N PRO A 155 -20.46 14.45 17.57
CA PRO A 155 -19.82 14.99 16.38
C PRO A 155 -20.57 14.58 15.11
N GLY A 156 -20.46 15.40 14.06
CA GLY A 156 -20.99 15.13 12.74
C GLY A 156 -19.94 15.30 11.64
N ILE A 157 -20.10 14.55 10.56
CA ILE A 157 -19.28 14.65 9.34
C ILE A 157 -20.15 14.55 8.09
N GLU A 158 -19.88 15.34 7.06
CA GLU A 158 -20.65 15.32 5.82
C GLU A 158 -19.79 15.64 4.59
N SER A 159 -20.29 15.20 3.44
CA SER A 159 -19.91 15.68 2.11
C SER A 159 -21.10 16.37 1.44
N ASP A 160 -20.94 16.74 0.18
CA ASP A 160 -21.98 17.25 -0.69
C ASP A 160 -22.99 16.17 -1.14
N ARG A 161 -22.83 14.92 -0.67
CA ARG A 161 -23.75 13.82 -0.94
C ARG A 161 -24.60 13.43 0.27
N VAL A 162 -23.99 13.33 1.45
CA VAL A 162 -24.61 12.77 2.66
C VAL A 162 -23.92 13.27 3.92
N GLY A 163 -24.65 13.31 5.04
CA GLY A 163 -24.09 13.60 6.37
C GLY A 163 -24.32 12.46 7.36
N TYR A 164 -23.50 12.43 8.40
CA TYR A 164 -23.55 11.44 9.47
C TYR A 164 -23.38 12.10 10.83
N ARG A 165 -23.95 11.46 11.85
CA ARG A 165 -23.73 11.76 13.27
C ARG A 165 -23.15 10.53 13.95
N VAL A 166 -22.26 10.73 14.90
CA VAL A 166 -21.83 9.68 15.83
C VAL A 166 -22.29 10.05 17.24
N TYR A 167 -23.07 9.19 17.91
CA TYR A 167 -23.49 9.45 19.29
C TYR A 167 -22.27 9.49 20.23
N LEU A 168 -22.10 10.59 20.97
CA LEU A 168 -21.02 10.75 21.95
C LEU A 168 -21.51 10.41 23.37
N ASP A 169 -22.14 9.25 23.47
CA ASP A 169 -22.67 8.64 24.70
C ASP A 169 -22.66 7.09 24.60
N GLU A 170 -23.20 6.42 25.63
CA GLU A 170 -23.23 4.96 25.75
C GLU A 170 -23.95 4.25 24.59
N ARG A 171 -24.75 4.95 23.78
CA ARG A 171 -25.38 4.36 22.60
C ARG A 171 -24.37 4.07 21.50
N ASN A 172 -23.31 4.88 21.39
CA ASN A 172 -22.21 4.76 20.42
C ASN A 172 -22.64 4.37 18.99
N GLY A 173 -23.83 4.82 18.57
CA GLY A 173 -24.44 4.48 17.29
C GLY A 173 -24.22 5.58 16.24
N PHE A 174 -24.29 5.18 14.99
CA PHE A 174 -24.00 6.05 13.85
C PHE A 174 -25.28 6.33 13.06
N ASP A 175 -25.62 7.60 12.92
CA ASP A 175 -26.84 8.04 12.27
C ASP A 175 -26.61 8.66 10.90
N ILE A 176 -27.66 8.72 10.07
CA ILE A 176 -27.58 9.24 8.70
C ILE A 176 -28.46 10.47 8.55
N PHE A 177 -27.85 11.58 8.12
CA PHE A 177 -28.54 12.75 7.61
C PHE A 177 -28.63 12.67 6.08
N GLY A 178 -29.81 12.32 5.58
CA GLY A 178 -30.11 12.30 4.15
C GLY A 178 -30.28 13.73 3.62
N LYS A 179 -29.50 14.09 2.59
CA LYS A 179 -29.43 15.47 2.09
C LYS A 179 -30.24 15.67 0.82
N ARG A 180 -30.86 16.85 0.71
CA ARG A 180 -31.55 17.37 -0.49
C ARG A 180 -30.79 18.51 -1.18
N VAL A 181 -29.66 18.90 -0.61
CA VAL A 181 -28.84 20.02 -1.08
C VAL A 181 -27.37 19.63 -1.01
N PRO A 182 -26.51 20.10 -1.94
CA PRO A 182 -25.09 19.77 -1.94
C PRO A 182 -24.28 20.58 -0.93
N GLU A 183 -24.78 21.72 -0.44
CA GLU A 183 -24.05 22.53 0.54
C GLU A 183 -23.97 21.81 1.91
N PRO A 184 -22.95 22.07 2.72
CA PRO A 184 -22.90 21.62 4.12
C PRO A 184 -24.12 22.09 4.92
N VAL A 185 -24.72 21.19 5.69
CA VAL A 185 -25.97 21.41 6.43
C VAL A 185 -25.86 21.19 7.93
N LEU A 186 -24.82 20.49 8.44
CA LEU A 186 -24.78 20.06 9.85
C LEU A 186 -24.95 21.23 10.85
N GLN A 187 -24.44 22.41 10.50
CA GLN A 187 -24.59 23.64 11.28
C GLN A 187 -26.04 24.10 11.50
N LYS A 188 -26.96 23.65 10.63
CA LYS A 188 -28.38 24.00 10.64
C LYS A 188 -29.23 22.93 11.32
N VAL A 189 -28.63 21.78 11.67
CA VAL A 189 -29.33 20.62 12.21
C VAL A 189 -29.53 20.79 13.73
N GLY A 190 -30.77 20.64 14.21
CA GLY A 190 -31.05 20.53 15.65
C GLY A 190 -30.85 21.81 16.47
N LEU A 191 -31.03 22.99 15.87
CA LEU A 191 -30.86 24.29 16.52
C LEU A 191 -32.00 24.67 17.49
N ASP A 192 -33.19 24.12 17.30
CA ASP A 192 -34.42 24.48 18.02
C ASP A 192 -34.65 23.68 19.31
N GLY A 193 -33.58 23.11 19.85
CA GLY A 193 -33.61 22.56 21.20
C GLY A 193 -34.20 21.16 21.33
N PHE A 194 -34.23 20.37 20.24
CA PHE A 194 -34.17 18.88 20.19
C PHE A 194 -35.21 18.27 19.21
N SER A 195 -34.84 17.18 18.50
CA SER A 195 -35.67 16.33 17.61
C SER A 195 -36.17 16.85 16.25
N SER A 196 -36.11 18.16 15.95
CA SER A 196 -36.65 18.71 14.69
C SER A 196 -36.05 18.16 13.40
N TYR A 197 -34.84 17.64 13.48
CA TYR A 197 -34.16 17.01 12.34
C TYR A 197 -34.77 15.65 11.94
N HIS A 198 -35.68 15.07 12.74
CA HIS A 198 -36.48 13.92 12.34
C HIS A 198 -37.65 14.30 11.42
N GLU A 199 -37.99 15.59 11.32
CA GLU A 199 -39.02 16.09 10.42
C GLU A 199 -38.39 16.53 9.09
N PRO A 200 -39.09 16.37 7.94
CA PRO A 200 -38.59 16.85 6.66
C PRO A 200 -38.30 18.35 6.65
N ALA A 201 -37.07 18.72 6.29
CA ALA A 201 -36.64 20.09 6.06
C ALA A 201 -36.18 20.31 4.60
N ASP A 202 -35.96 21.57 4.21
CA ASP A 202 -35.44 21.92 2.89
C ASP A 202 -34.09 21.28 2.60
N TRP A 203 -33.26 21.15 3.65
CA TRP A 203 -31.93 20.55 3.54
C TRP A 203 -31.98 19.01 3.50
N GLY A 204 -33.04 18.38 4.00
CA GLY A 204 -33.08 16.94 4.25
C GLY A 204 -33.72 16.57 5.58
N LEU A 205 -33.33 15.41 6.13
CA LEU A 205 -33.72 14.93 7.46
C LEU A 205 -32.77 13.84 7.96
N ASP A 206 -32.91 13.48 9.22
CA ASP A 206 -32.44 12.21 9.78
C ASP A 206 -33.25 11.07 9.15
N VAL A 207 -32.56 10.17 8.44
CA VAL A 207 -33.19 9.12 7.63
C VAL A 207 -33.05 7.73 8.25
N LEU A 208 -32.36 7.56 9.38
CA LEU A 208 -32.06 6.24 9.92
C LEU A 208 -32.61 6.06 11.34
N LYS A 209 -33.28 4.93 11.57
CA LYS A 209 -33.59 4.47 12.92
C LYS A 209 -32.51 3.55 13.44
N VAL A 210 -31.57 4.07 14.24
CA VAL A 210 -30.46 3.30 14.81
C VAL A 210 -30.91 2.25 15.83
N GLY A 211 -31.75 2.62 16.80
CA GLY A 211 -32.20 1.70 17.85
C GLY A 211 -31.05 1.15 18.70
N ALA A 212 -31.03 -0.17 18.95
CA ALA A 212 -29.99 -0.84 19.74
C ALA A 212 -28.76 -1.28 18.91
N SER A 213 -28.73 -0.95 17.62
CA SER A 213 -27.66 -1.34 16.69
C SER A 213 -26.43 -0.44 16.79
N LEU A 214 -25.38 -0.77 16.04
CA LEU A 214 -24.23 0.09 15.75
C LEU A 214 -24.58 1.30 14.87
N GLY A 215 -25.77 1.32 14.26
CA GLY A 215 -26.11 2.29 13.24
C GLY A 215 -25.45 1.98 11.90
N MET A 216 -25.06 3.02 11.17
CA MET A 216 -24.35 2.94 9.89
C MET A 216 -22.84 3.00 10.10
N GLY A 217 -22.15 1.86 9.98
CA GLY A 217 -20.70 1.81 10.03
C GLY A 217 -20.11 2.07 11.43
N GLY A 218 -20.94 2.03 12.47
CA GLY A 218 -20.45 2.07 13.86
C GLY A 218 -19.62 0.84 14.20
N TYR A 219 -18.87 0.92 15.30
CA TYR A 219 -17.89 -0.09 15.68
C TYR A 219 -18.06 -0.60 17.11
N GLY A 220 -17.53 -1.79 17.37
CA GLY A 220 -17.57 -2.43 18.68
C GLY A 220 -16.71 -3.70 18.72
N TYR A 221 -17.09 -4.63 19.58
CA TYR A 221 -16.47 -5.95 19.71
C TYR A 221 -17.51 -7.06 19.59
N TRP A 222 -17.19 -8.13 18.86
CA TRP A 222 -18.06 -9.28 18.70
C TRP A 222 -17.77 -10.34 19.77
N GLN A 223 -18.75 -10.61 20.64
CA GLN A 223 -18.63 -11.60 21.71
C GLN A 223 -19.95 -12.33 21.94
N ASP A 224 -19.90 -13.65 22.15
CA ASP A 224 -21.06 -14.49 22.48
C ASP A 224 -22.25 -14.37 21.51
N GLY A 225 -21.95 -14.10 20.23
CA GLY A 225 -22.95 -14.01 19.18
C GLY A 225 -23.69 -12.68 19.09
N ALA A 226 -23.20 -11.63 19.76
CA ALA A 226 -23.76 -10.29 19.71
C ALA A 226 -22.68 -9.20 19.69
N VAL A 227 -23.08 -8.01 19.25
CA VAL A 227 -22.23 -6.82 19.35
C VAL A 227 -22.19 -6.27 20.78
N GLN A 228 -20.97 -6.01 21.26
CA GLN A 228 -20.70 -5.12 22.39
C GLN A 228 -20.22 -3.76 21.85
N ARG A 229 -20.98 -2.71 22.13
CA ARG A 229 -20.65 -1.34 21.71
C ARG A 229 -19.47 -0.80 22.52
N VAL A 230 -18.82 0.25 22.01
CA VAL A 230 -17.81 1.01 22.78
C VAL A 230 -18.53 1.92 23.77
N SER A 231 -19.07 1.33 24.84
CA SER A 231 -19.95 2.02 25.81
C SER A 231 -19.45 1.97 27.26
N ASP A 232 -18.79 0.88 27.68
CA ASP A 232 -18.21 0.77 29.03
C ASP A 232 -16.82 1.39 29.07
N VAL A 233 -16.79 2.72 29.10
CA VAL A 233 -15.58 3.55 29.06
C VAL A 233 -15.58 4.53 30.23
N SER A 234 -14.40 4.96 30.67
CA SER A 234 -14.27 6.02 31.69
C SER A 234 -14.49 7.43 31.11
N GLY A 235 -14.51 7.56 29.78
CA GLY A 235 -14.97 8.73 29.05
C GLY A 235 -14.52 8.73 27.60
N TRP A 236 -15.06 9.67 26.83
CA TRP A 236 -14.72 9.89 25.42
C TRP A 236 -14.39 11.36 25.17
N THR A 237 -13.44 11.61 24.27
CA THR A 237 -13.09 12.96 23.81
C THR A 237 -13.14 12.99 22.30
N ALA A 238 -13.94 13.88 21.73
CA ALA A 238 -13.99 14.10 20.28
C ALA A 238 -13.17 15.33 19.89
N ARG A 239 -12.39 15.25 18.81
CA ARG A 239 -11.54 16.34 18.27
C ARG A 239 -11.76 16.53 16.78
N ILE A 240 -11.93 17.76 16.32
CA ILE A 240 -11.92 18.08 14.89
C ILE A 240 -10.48 18.17 14.44
N LEU A 241 -10.08 17.29 13.51
CA LEU A 241 -8.73 17.24 12.96
C LEU A 241 -8.63 18.11 11.71
N GLU A 242 -9.64 18.03 10.84
CA GLU A 242 -9.70 18.81 9.61
C GLU A 242 -11.14 19.24 9.34
N ASN A 243 -11.33 20.47 8.89
CA ASN A 243 -12.63 21.02 8.50
C ASN A 243 -12.50 21.85 7.20
N GLY A 244 -11.83 21.26 6.22
CA GLY A 244 -11.55 21.87 4.93
C GLY A 244 -12.72 21.84 3.95
N ALA A 245 -12.44 22.26 2.71
CA ALA A 245 -13.42 22.33 1.63
C ALA A 245 -13.57 21.01 0.86
N LEU A 246 -12.48 20.24 0.75
CA LEU A 246 -12.40 18.98 0.01
C LEU A 246 -12.26 17.76 0.90
N GLN A 247 -11.67 17.91 2.08
CA GLN A 247 -11.58 16.87 3.08
C GLN A 247 -11.92 17.44 4.46
N SER A 248 -12.59 16.63 5.27
CA SER A 248 -12.80 16.90 6.69
C SER A 248 -12.66 15.61 7.49
N SER A 249 -12.23 15.72 8.74
CA SER A 249 -12.04 14.59 9.63
C SER A 249 -12.18 14.98 11.10
N PHE A 250 -12.55 14.00 11.91
CA PHE A 250 -12.54 14.12 13.36
C PHE A 250 -12.10 12.80 13.98
N SER A 251 -11.66 12.85 15.24
CA SER A 251 -11.36 11.66 16.03
C SER A 251 -12.22 11.56 17.28
N ILE A 252 -12.34 10.34 17.80
CA ILE A 252 -12.86 10.07 19.15
C ILE A 252 -11.86 9.17 19.88
N ASP A 253 -11.37 9.65 21.01
CA ASP A 253 -10.58 8.91 21.99
C ASP A 253 -11.50 8.29 23.04
N TYR A 254 -11.55 6.98 23.13
CA TYR A 254 -12.28 6.23 24.16
C TYR A 254 -11.30 5.77 25.24
N ARG A 255 -11.59 6.14 26.49
CA ARG A 255 -10.74 5.83 27.63
C ARG A 255 -11.19 4.60 28.40
N ASP A 256 -10.22 3.74 28.71
CA ASP A 256 -10.39 2.58 29.60
C ASP A 256 -11.56 1.66 29.19
N TRP A 257 -11.76 1.43 27.90
CA TRP A 257 -12.83 0.55 27.41
C TRP A 257 -12.68 -0.85 27.98
N GLN A 258 -13.70 -1.29 28.73
CA GLN A 258 -13.78 -2.64 29.30
C GLN A 258 -14.34 -3.60 28.24
N VAL A 259 -13.47 -4.45 27.68
CA VAL A 259 -13.86 -5.38 26.62
C VAL A 259 -13.00 -6.62 26.63
N ALA A 260 -13.59 -7.80 26.38
CA ALA A 260 -12.87 -9.07 26.31
C ALA A 260 -11.97 -9.37 27.53
N GLY A 261 -12.36 -8.88 28.72
CA GLY A 261 -11.57 -9.01 29.95
C GLY A 261 -10.32 -8.11 30.02
N LYS A 262 -10.23 -7.09 29.16
CA LYS A 262 -9.13 -6.13 29.06
C LYS A 262 -9.63 -4.70 29.31
N THR A 263 -8.68 -3.81 29.61
CA THR A 263 -8.86 -2.35 29.63
C THR A 263 -8.09 -1.76 28.45
N VAL A 264 -8.79 -1.20 27.48
CA VAL A 264 -8.19 -0.76 26.20
C VAL A 264 -8.44 0.72 25.96
N GLN A 265 -7.42 1.46 25.53
CA GLN A 265 -7.61 2.78 24.91
C GLN A 265 -7.92 2.55 23.43
N LEU A 266 -9.00 3.13 22.93
CA LEU A 266 -9.37 3.04 21.52
C LEU A 266 -9.38 4.45 20.92
N HIS A 267 -8.55 4.67 19.92
CA HIS A 267 -8.57 5.87 19.09
C HIS A 267 -9.32 5.56 17.80
N SER A 268 -10.23 6.44 17.41
CA SER A 268 -10.94 6.35 16.13
C SER A 268 -10.74 7.63 15.35
N THR A 269 -10.44 7.52 14.06
CA THR A 269 -10.39 8.65 13.12
C THR A 269 -11.37 8.40 11.98
N LEU A 270 -12.23 9.39 11.71
CA LEU A 270 -13.20 9.38 10.64
C LEU A 270 -12.88 10.48 9.63
N THR A 271 -12.71 10.12 8.36
CA THR A 271 -12.35 11.05 7.29
C THR A 271 -13.32 10.95 6.12
N MET A 272 -13.75 12.09 5.59
CA MET A 272 -14.66 12.18 4.45
C MET A 272 -14.15 13.19 3.43
N GLN A 273 -14.34 12.88 2.15
CA GLN A 273 -13.89 13.67 1.01
C GLN A 273 -15.06 14.15 0.14
N ALA A 274 -14.86 15.27 -0.55
CA ALA A 274 -15.83 15.85 -1.47
C ALA A 274 -16.18 14.88 -2.60
N GLY A 275 -17.41 14.93 -3.08
CA GLY A 275 -17.93 14.06 -4.15
C GLY A 275 -18.30 12.65 -3.67
N SER A 276 -17.77 12.20 -2.53
CA SER A 276 -17.91 10.82 -2.03
C SER A 276 -19.06 10.65 -1.02
N ARG A 277 -19.61 9.43 -0.94
CA ARG A 277 -20.49 8.98 0.16
C ARG A 277 -19.73 8.23 1.25
N LEU A 278 -18.47 7.87 0.98
CA LEU A 278 -17.61 7.09 1.85
C LEU A 278 -17.10 7.91 3.02
N VAL A 279 -17.13 7.31 4.20
CA VAL A 279 -16.34 7.72 5.35
C VAL A 279 -15.29 6.63 5.58
N LYS A 280 -14.02 7.03 5.58
CA LYS A 280 -12.90 6.18 6.01
C LYS A 280 -12.89 6.15 7.53
N VAL A 281 -12.81 4.96 8.12
CA VAL A 281 -12.66 4.76 9.56
C VAL A 281 -11.34 4.03 9.82
N VAL A 282 -10.51 4.62 10.67
CA VAL A 282 -9.31 3.98 11.22
C VAL A 282 -9.51 3.82 12.73
N LEU A 283 -9.34 2.60 13.22
CA LEU A 283 -9.38 2.27 14.64
C LEU A 283 -8.00 1.80 15.08
N GLU A 284 -7.51 2.34 16.20
CA GLU A 284 -6.22 1.99 16.79
C GLU A 284 -6.39 1.72 18.28
N SER A 285 -6.03 0.52 18.72
CA SER A 285 -6.14 0.11 20.11
C SER A 285 -4.79 0.10 20.82
N SER A 286 -4.77 0.36 22.13
CA SER A 286 -3.54 0.25 22.94
C SER A 286 -3.05 -1.20 23.10
N GLU A 287 -3.93 -2.17 22.86
CA GLU A 287 -3.62 -3.59 22.88
C GLU A 287 -4.26 -4.31 21.70
N ALA A 288 -3.67 -5.44 21.28
CA ALA A 288 -4.27 -6.27 20.24
C ALA A 288 -5.64 -6.82 20.68
N LEU A 289 -6.62 -6.60 19.83
CA LEU A 289 -7.96 -7.18 19.90
C LEU A 289 -8.14 -8.15 18.74
N ASP A 290 -8.96 -9.18 18.91
CA ASP A 290 -9.18 -10.22 17.90
C ASP A 290 -10.49 -10.03 17.14
N ASN A 291 -11.56 -9.51 17.76
CA ASN A 291 -12.91 -9.48 17.17
C ASN A 291 -13.53 -8.07 17.10
N LEU A 292 -12.76 -7.07 16.63
CA LEU A 292 -13.35 -5.76 16.32
C LEU A 292 -14.39 -5.91 15.21
N VAL A 293 -15.50 -5.19 15.33
CA VAL A 293 -16.65 -5.33 14.43
C VAL A 293 -17.11 -3.98 13.91
N THR A 294 -17.57 -3.94 12.66
CA THR A 294 -18.37 -2.86 12.08
C THR A 294 -19.66 -3.42 11.50
N GLY A 295 -20.70 -2.62 11.33
CA GLY A 295 -21.98 -3.14 10.87
C GLY A 295 -23.00 -2.12 10.41
N LEU A 296 -24.16 -2.68 10.09
CA LEU A 296 -25.34 -2.02 9.56
C LEU A 296 -26.55 -2.38 10.43
N VAL A 297 -27.51 -1.48 10.51
CA VAL A 297 -28.80 -1.78 11.15
C VAL A 297 -29.54 -2.89 10.41
N ARG A 298 -30.11 -3.84 11.17
CA ARG A 298 -30.96 -4.90 10.64
C ARG A 298 -32.43 -4.48 10.67
N HIS A 299 -32.92 -3.92 9.56
CA HIS A 299 -34.33 -3.58 9.40
C HIS A 299 -35.09 -4.67 8.63
N PRO A 300 -36.36 -4.95 8.98
CA PRO A 300 -37.19 -5.88 8.21
C PRO A 300 -37.44 -5.36 6.80
N GLY A 301 -37.60 -6.26 5.83
CA GLY A 301 -37.92 -5.88 4.44
C GLY A 301 -36.73 -5.31 3.64
N THR A 302 -35.50 -5.60 4.09
CA THR A 302 -34.26 -5.24 3.41
C THR A 302 -33.63 -6.45 2.75
N GLU A 303 -32.97 -6.23 1.62
CA GLU A 303 -32.13 -7.22 0.94
C GLU A 303 -30.69 -7.05 1.41
N VAL A 304 -30.03 -8.13 1.83
CA VAL A 304 -28.60 -8.14 2.12
C VAL A 304 -27.81 -8.40 0.84
N LEU A 305 -26.85 -7.54 0.56
CA LEU A 305 -25.93 -7.61 -0.57
C LEU A 305 -24.51 -7.88 -0.03
N LYS A 306 -23.71 -8.61 -0.79
CA LYS A 306 -22.33 -8.93 -0.45
C LYS A 306 -21.48 -8.80 -1.70
N GLY A 307 -20.31 -8.19 -1.55
CA GLY A 307 -19.29 -8.22 -2.60
C GLY A 307 -18.66 -9.61 -2.72
N ASP A 308 -17.70 -9.75 -3.63
CA ASP A 308 -16.97 -11.00 -3.78
C ASP A 308 -16.14 -11.28 -2.51
N LEU A 309 -16.34 -12.46 -1.92
CA LEU A 309 -15.64 -12.92 -0.72
C LEU A 309 -14.62 -14.02 -1.04
N ASP A 310 -14.47 -14.40 -2.30
CA ASP A 310 -13.46 -15.35 -2.77
C ASP A 310 -12.27 -14.62 -3.43
N ILE A 311 -12.26 -13.28 -3.43
CA ILE A 311 -11.09 -12.43 -3.74
C ILE A 311 -10.06 -12.44 -2.63
N THR A 312 -8.80 -12.19 -2.96
CA THR A 312 -7.72 -12.10 -1.96
C THR A 312 -6.71 -11.02 -2.32
N GLY A 313 -5.55 -11.05 -1.66
CA GLY A 313 -4.65 -9.92 -1.63
C GLY A 313 -5.20 -8.84 -0.70
N GLU A 314 -5.04 -7.59 -1.11
CA GLU A 314 -5.46 -6.41 -0.36
C GLU A 314 -6.79 -5.83 -0.89
N ALA A 315 -7.53 -6.60 -1.71
CA ALA A 315 -8.79 -6.14 -2.31
C ALA A 315 -9.88 -5.85 -1.26
N PHE A 316 -10.69 -4.83 -1.56
CA PHE A 316 -11.89 -4.49 -0.80
C PHE A 316 -13.08 -5.34 -1.24
N SER A 317 -13.89 -5.72 -0.26
CA SER A 317 -15.23 -6.29 -0.45
C SER A 317 -16.21 -5.56 0.46
N TYR A 318 -17.48 -5.92 0.41
CA TYR A 318 -18.51 -5.21 1.15
C TYR A 318 -19.60 -6.12 1.74
N LEU A 319 -20.21 -5.63 2.82
CA LEU A 319 -21.51 -6.05 3.33
C LEU A 319 -22.45 -4.87 3.21
N ALA A 320 -23.61 -5.06 2.58
CA ALA A 320 -24.55 -3.98 2.31
C ALA A 320 -26.00 -4.41 2.50
N THR A 321 -26.89 -3.44 2.65
CA THR A 321 -28.34 -3.62 2.60
C THR A 321 -29.00 -2.61 1.66
N TRP A 322 -30.09 -3.03 1.01
CA TRP A 322 -30.95 -2.15 0.23
C TRP A 322 -32.41 -2.46 0.52
N GLY A 323 -33.23 -1.44 0.76
CA GLY A 323 -34.65 -1.69 1.05
C GLY A 323 -35.40 -0.45 1.51
N GLN A 324 -36.66 -0.66 1.89
CA GLN A 324 -37.49 0.38 2.51
C GLN A 324 -37.09 0.53 3.98
N GLN A 325 -35.99 1.24 4.22
CA GLN A 325 -35.34 1.36 5.53
C GLN A 325 -34.99 2.80 5.91
N SER A 326 -35.52 3.78 5.16
CA SER A 326 -35.48 5.18 5.56
C SER A 326 -36.66 5.53 6.48
N LEU A 327 -36.45 6.47 7.41
CA LEU A 327 -37.48 7.01 8.30
C LEU A 327 -38.65 7.67 7.56
N ASP A 328 -38.41 8.23 6.36
CA ASP A 328 -39.48 8.80 5.52
C ASP A 328 -40.28 7.75 4.74
N GLY A 329 -39.96 6.47 4.91
CA GLY A 329 -40.56 5.36 4.18
C GLY A 329 -39.99 5.15 2.77
N GLY A 330 -38.93 5.86 2.40
CA GLY A 330 -38.18 5.71 1.14
C GLY A 330 -37.18 4.56 1.14
N LYS A 331 -36.42 4.46 0.05
CA LYS A 331 -35.32 3.50 -0.09
C LYS A 331 -34.01 4.08 0.42
N LEU A 332 -33.25 3.23 1.10
CA LEU A 332 -31.93 3.57 1.60
C LEU A 332 -30.99 2.40 1.33
N GLY A 333 -29.85 2.69 0.72
CA GLY A 333 -28.71 1.80 0.60
C GLY A 333 -27.73 2.06 1.73
N MET A 334 -27.19 1.00 2.31
CA MET A 334 -26.27 1.05 3.44
C MET A 334 -25.14 0.05 3.20
N ALA A 335 -23.87 0.43 3.36
CA ALA A 335 -22.76 -0.50 3.16
C ALA A 335 -21.56 -0.22 4.08
N VAL A 336 -20.90 -1.30 4.49
CA VAL A 336 -19.53 -1.28 5.03
C VAL A 336 -18.62 -1.99 4.04
N LEU A 337 -17.47 -1.39 3.75
CA LEU A 337 -16.44 -1.91 2.86
C LEU A 337 -15.16 -2.17 3.66
N PHE A 338 -14.56 -3.33 3.49
CA PHE A 338 -13.41 -3.78 4.27
C PHE A 338 -12.43 -4.52 3.37
N HIS A 339 -11.16 -4.55 3.75
CA HIS A 339 -10.21 -5.46 3.13
C HIS A 339 -10.66 -6.90 3.36
N ARG A 340 -10.78 -7.69 2.29
CA ARG A 340 -11.28 -9.06 2.38
C ARG A 340 -10.43 -9.94 3.29
N LYS A 341 -9.11 -9.71 3.31
CA LYS A 341 -8.15 -10.42 4.14
C LYS A 341 -8.31 -10.15 5.64
N ASP A 342 -8.90 -9.01 6.00
CA ASP A 342 -9.16 -8.64 7.38
C ASP A 342 -10.52 -9.20 7.85
N LEU A 343 -11.42 -9.58 6.93
CA LEU A 343 -12.68 -10.22 7.29
C LEU A 343 -12.47 -11.62 7.88
N GLN A 344 -12.93 -11.82 9.11
CA GLN A 344 -13.02 -13.14 9.75
C GLN A 344 -14.34 -13.82 9.44
N GLN A 345 -15.45 -13.12 9.63
CA GLN A 345 -16.78 -13.61 9.33
C GLN A 345 -17.77 -12.47 9.13
N LEU A 346 -18.79 -12.75 8.33
CA LEU A 346 -20.04 -11.98 8.35
C LEU A 346 -21.00 -12.66 9.32
N ALA A 347 -21.62 -11.88 10.19
CA ALA A 347 -22.55 -12.38 11.19
C ALA A 347 -23.77 -11.46 11.34
N GLU A 348 -24.74 -11.87 12.14
CA GLU A 348 -25.88 -11.06 12.52
C GLU A 348 -26.28 -11.33 13.97
N ASP A 349 -26.84 -10.32 14.61
CA ASP A 349 -27.55 -10.44 15.87
C ASP A 349 -28.99 -9.89 15.72
N GLU A 350 -29.69 -9.62 16.82
CA GLU A 350 -31.06 -9.11 16.76
C GLU A 350 -31.17 -7.77 16.01
N ALA A 351 -30.17 -6.89 16.16
CA ALA A 351 -30.21 -5.50 15.71
C ALA A 351 -29.25 -5.19 14.56
N ASN A 352 -28.27 -6.05 14.28
CA ASN A 352 -27.14 -5.76 13.39
C ASN A 352 -26.93 -6.84 12.32
N HIS A 353 -26.53 -6.39 11.13
CA HIS A 353 -25.67 -7.18 10.23
C HIS A 353 -24.23 -6.69 10.40
N VAL A 354 -23.27 -7.59 10.55
CA VAL A 354 -21.90 -7.21 10.90
C VAL A 354 -20.80 -7.89 10.10
N ALA A 355 -19.69 -7.17 9.94
CA ALA A 355 -18.40 -7.70 9.51
C ALA A 355 -17.45 -7.73 10.73
N VAL A 356 -17.07 -8.94 11.14
CA VAL A 356 -16.06 -9.15 12.20
C VAL A 356 -14.70 -9.14 11.55
N LEU A 357 -13.86 -8.18 11.94
CA LEU A 357 -12.57 -7.89 11.34
C LEU A 357 -11.43 -8.33 12.27
N ARG A 358 -10.35 -8.81 11.67
CA ARG A 358 -9.08 -9.10 12.33
C ARG A 358 -8.18 -7.86 12.22
N PRO A 359 -7.76 -7.26 13.34
CA PRO A 359 -6.82 -6.15 13.32
C PRO A 359 -5.45 -6.56 12.75
N ARG A 360 -4.79 -5.60 12.10
CA ARG A 360 -3.39 -5.68 11.70
C ARG A 360 -2.55 -5.12 12.84
N GLY A 361 -2.07 -6.00 13.71
CA GLY A 361 -1.52 -5.59 15.00
C GLY A 361 -2.62 -5.02 15.89
N THR A 362 -2.64 -3.70 16.05
CA THR A 362 -3.64 -2.96 16.83
C THR A 362 -4.56 -2.09 15.99
N ARG A 363 -4.42 -2.16 14.65
CA ARG A 363 -5.09 -1.24 13.72
C ARG A 363 -6.14 -1.95 12.87
N VAL A 364 -7.30 -1.34 12.69
CA VAL A 364 -8.33 -1.72 11.71
C VAL A 364 -8.66 -0.55 10.82
N GLU A 365 -8.85 -0.81 9.53
CA GLU A 365 -9.28 0.17 8.55
C GLU A 365 -10.46 -0.40 7.75
N TYR A 366 -11.51 0.41 7.61
CA TYR A 366 -12.67 0.09 6.79
C TYR A 366 -13.36 1.38 6.35
N TYR A 367 -14.36 1.27 5.49
CA TYR A 367 -15.16 2.38 5.03
C TYR A 367 -16.63 2.06 5.23
N PHE A 368 -17.46 3.10 5.34
CA PHE A 368 -18.91 2.94 5.26
C PHE A 368 -19.53 4.03 4.38
N LEU A 369 -20.71 3.74 3.83
CA LEU A 369 -21.46 4.69 3.03
C LEU A 369 -22.97 4.44 3.13
N SER A 370 -23.74 5.47 2.77
CA SER A 370 -25.18 5.37 2.61
C SER A 370 -25.68 6.15 1.41
N ALA A 371 -26.75 5.66 0.79
CA ALA A 371 -27.36 6.24 -0.41
C ALA A 371 -28.88 6.30 -0.26
N TRP A 372 -29.41 7.48 0.04
CA TRP A 372 -30.84 7.71 0.20
C TRP A 372 -31.50 8.07 -1.13
N ASP A 373 -32.64 7.47 -1.44
CA ASP A 373 -33.38 7.75 -2.68
C ASP A 373 -34.02 9.15 -2.72
N GLY A 374 -34.02 9.90 -1.62
CA GLY A 374 -34.35 11.32 -1.61
C GLY A 374 -33.22 12.25 -2.04
N GLU A 375 -31.98 11.75 -2.18
CA GLU A 375 -30.82 12.54 -2.64
C GLU A 375 -31.02 13.02 -4.10
N PRO A 376 -30.95 14.32 -4.42
CA PRO A 376 -31.14 14.82 -5.78
C PRO A 376 -30.11 14.24 -6.75
N ASN A 377 -30.57 13.71 -7.88
CA ASN A 377 -29.73 13.02 -8.87
C ASN A 377 -28.86 11.87 -8.29
N GLY A 378 -29.22 11.36 -7.11
CA GLY A 378 -28.54 10.26 -6.44
C GLY A 378 -29.04 8.87 -6.87
N ILE A 379 -28.66 7.87 -6.10
CA ILE A 379 -28.96 6.45 -6.37
C ILE A 379 -30.41 6.16 -5.98
N LYS A 380 -31.22 5.68 -6.95
CA LYS A 380 -32.68 5.50 -6.77
C LYS A 380 -33.14 4.06 -6.71
N ASN A 381 -32.29 3.11 -7.05
CA ASN A 381 -32.69 1.70 -7.17
C ASN A 381 -31.55 0.75 -6.82
N ARG A 382 -31.93 -0.51 -6.57
CA ARG A 382 -31.03 -1.59 -6.13
C ARG A 382 -29.87 -1.84 -7.10
N GLN A 383 -30.13 -1.85 -8.41
CA GLN A 383 -29.09 -2.12 -9.40
C GLN A 383 -28.04 -1.00 -9.40
N ALA A 384 -28.48 0.26 -9.47
CA ALA A 384 -27.58 1.41 -9.41
C ALA A 384 -26.75 1.45 -8.11
N PHE A 385 -27.33 1.02 -6.98
CA PHE A 385 -26.58 0.87 -5.73
C PHE A 385 -25.53 -0.23 -5.82
N SER A 386 -25.85 -1.35 -6.46
CA SER A 386 -24.91 -2.47 -6.61
C SER A 386 -23.75 -2.08 -7.54
N ASP A 387 -24.05 -1.46 -8.68
CA ASP A 387 -23.05 -0.97 -9.63
C ASP A 387 -22.11 0.06 -8.96
N TYR A 388 -22.68 0.93 -8.10
CA TYR A 388 -21.91 1.88 -7.31
C TYR A 388 -20.98 1.17 -6.29
N LEU A 389 -21.46 0.14 -5.59
CA LEU A 389 -20.65 -0.62 -4.64
C LEU A 389 -19.48 -1.36 -5.32
N GLU A 390 -19.70 -1.95 -6.50
CA GLU A 390 -18.62 -2.59 -7.27
C GLU A 390 -17.56 -1.56 -7.70
N GLN A 391 -17.99 -0.38 -8.17
CA GLN A 391 -17.06 0.69 -8.54
C GLN A 391 -16.25 1.22 -7.35
N GLU A 392 -16.89 1.45 -6.19
CA GLU A 392 -16.18 1.90 -5.00
C GLU A 392 -15.24 0.83 -4.43
N ALA A 393 -15.63 -0.45 -4.47
CA ALA A 393 -14.76 -1.56 -4.08
C ALA A 393 -13.52 -1.64 -5.00
N GLU A 394 -13.68 -1.47 -6.31
CA GLU A 394 -12.55 -1.42 -7.25
C GLU A 394 -11.70 -0.16 -7.04
N ARG A 395 -12.32 1.02 -6.85
CA ARG A 395 -11.63 2.29 -6.61
C ARG A 395 -10.72 2.21 -5.37
N LEU A 396 -11.23 1.64 -4.28
CA LEU A 396 -10.47 1.41 -3.05
C LEU A 396 -9.39 0.33 -3.20
N THR A 397 -9.60 -0.64 -4.10
CA THR A 397 -8.64 -1.73 -4.37
C THR A 397 -7.50 -1.30 -5.28
N ILE A 398 -7.78 -0.49 -6.31
CA ILE A 398 -6.83 -0.12 -7.36
C ILE A 398 -6.70 1.40 -7.43
N ALA A 399 -5.65 1.92 -6.80
CA ALA A 399 -5.35 3.35 -6.83
C ALA A 399 -4.88 3.82 -8.23
N PRO A 400 -5.17 5.09 -8.61
CA PRO A 400 -4.61 5.70 -9.82
C PRO A 400 -3.10 5.55 -9.90
N ARG A 401 -2.55 5.41 -11.11
CA ARG A 401 -1.10 5.40 -11.32
C ARG A 401 -0.63 6.85 -11.39
N VAL A 402 0.12 7.28 -10.40
CA VAL A 402 0.58 8.67 -10.27
C VAL A 402 2.08 8.72 -10.45
N GLN A 403 2.53 9.48 -11.45
CA GLN A 403 3.94 9.85 -11.63
C GLN A 403 4.08 11.34 -11.35
N VAL A 404 4.88 11.66 -10.33
CA VAL A 404 5.30 13.04 -10.06
C VAL A 404 6.68 13.28 -10.67
N THR A 405 6.83 14.42 -11.34
CA THR A 405 8.12 14.92 -11.82
C THR A 405 8.33 16.32 -11.30
N SER A 406 9.10 16.46 -10.22
CA SER A 406 9.45 17.77 -9.66
C SER A 406 10.61 18.43 -10.41
N ALA A 407 10.58 19.75 -10.48
CA ALA A 407 11.66 20.56 -11.02
C ALA A 407 12.95 20.43 -10.18
N TYR A 408 12.80 20.34 -8.84
CA TYR A 408 13.90 20.01 -7.94
C TYR A 408 14.52 18.66 -8.33
N GLY A 409 13.71 17.60 -8.39
CA GLY A 409 14.18 16.26 -8.70
C GLY A 409 14.85 16.17 -10.07
N ALA A 410 14.25 16.81 -11.09
CA ALA A 410 14.82 16.89 -12.42
C ALA A 410 16.19 17.61 -12.45
N SER A 411 16.37 18.66 -11.64
CA SER A 411 17.64 19.41 -11.56
C SER A 411 18.79 18.61 -10.93
N GLN A 412 18.48 17.62 -10.08
CA GLN A 412 19.49 16.76 -9.44
C GLN A 412 19.96 15.63 -10.37
N LYS A 413 19.17 15.29 -11.40
CA LYS A 413 19.47 14.20 -12.33
C LYS A 413 20.30 14.71 -13.51
N GLN A 414 21.48 14.15 -13.70
CA GLN A 414 22.38 14.51 -14.81
C GLN A 414 22.59 13.34 -15.76
N PHE A 415 22.51 13.61 -17.06
CA PHE A 415 22.70 12.63 -18.14
C PHE A 415 23.71 13.16 -19.18
N PRO A 416 24.52 12.30 -19.84
CA PRO A 416 24.60 10.86 -19.62
C PRO A 416 25.15 10.53 -18.23
N VAL A 417 24.72 9.42 -17.67
CA VAL A 417 25.09 9.04 -16.29
C VAL A 417 26.58 8.68 -16.23
N THR A 418 27.26 9.10 -15.16
CA THR A 418 28.68 8.79 -14.93
C THR A 418 28.84 7.70 -13.87
N ALA A 419 30.01 7.07 -13.82
CA ALA A 419 30.33 6.11 -12.76
C ALA A 419 30.17 6.72 -11.35
N ALA A 420 30.58 7.97 -11.17
CA ALA A 420 30.44 8.68 -9.89
C ALA A 420 28.97 8.95 -9.54
N ALA A 421 28.17 9.37 -10.52
CA ALA A 421 26.73 9.59 -10.31
C ALA A 421 26.01 8.28 -9.94
N ALA A 422 26.34 7.16 -10.61
CA ALA A 422 25.76 5.87 -10.29
C ALA A 422 26.08 5.41 -8.85
N ARG A 423 27.34 5.55 -8.39
CA ARG A 423 27.67 5.29 -6.98
C ARG A 423 26.97 6.27 -6.03
N GLY A 424 26.85 7.53 -6.42
CA GLY A 424 26.15 8.55 -5.63
C GLY A 424 24.68 8.21 -5.39
N TRP A 425 23.98 7.66 -6.40
CA TRP A 425 22.60 7.21 -6.21
C TRP A 425 22.49 5.97 -5.32
N ALA A 426 23.42 5.03 -5.42
CA ALA A 426 23.49 3.89 -4.49
C ALA A 426 23.64 4.37 -3.05
N GLN A 427 24.55 5.33 -2.82
CA GLN A 427 24.80 5.92 -1.52
C GLN A 427 23.57 6.66 -0.98
N ALA A 428 23.01 7.59 -1.76
CA ALA A 428 21.85 8.40 -1.35
C ALA A 428 20.64 7.54 -0.96
N MET A 429 20.43 6.43 -1.67
CA MET A 429 19.35 5.49 -1.36
C MET A 429 19.57 4.80 -0.01
N VAL A 430 20.79 4.31 0.26
CA VAL A 430 21.13 3.67 1.54
C VAL A 430 21.13 4.69 2.69
N ASP A 431 21.63 5.90 2.49
CA ASP A 431 21.59 6.99 3.48
C ASP A 431 20.15 7.30 3.89
N SER A 432 19.25 7.37 2.91
CA SER A 432 17.83 7.65 3.14
C SER A 432 17.14 6.52 3.91
N GLU A 433 17.42 5.25 3.57
CA GLU A 433 16.89 4.10 4.30
C GLU A 433 17.42 4.02 5.73
N ILE A 434 18.71 4.31 5.96
CA ILE A 434 19.29 4.36 7.31
C ILE A 434 18.67 5.50 8.12
N ALA A 435 18.42 6.67 7.51
CA ALA A 435 17.74 7.77 8.17
C ALA A 435 16.29 7.42 8.55
N ARG A 436 15.57 6.70 7.67
CA ARG A 436 14.17 6.30 7.89
C ARG A 436 14.03 5.19 8.94
N HIS A 437 14.83 4.14 8.84
CA HIS A 437 14.62 2.92 9.64
C HIS A 437 15.70 2.70 10.71
N GLY A 438 16.88 3.31 10.56
CA GLY A 438 18.04 3.01 11.41
C GLY A 438 18.30 1.51 11.50
N LYS A 439 18.09 0.95 12.71
CA LYS A 439 18.23 -0.48 13.03
C LYS A 439 16.89 -1.14 13.38
N GLN A 440 15.76 -0.54 13.05
CA GLN A 440 14.43 -1.05 13.40
C GLN A 440 14.14 -2.45 12.83
N LEU A 441 14.78 -2.83 11.73
CA LEU A 441 14.69 -4.18 11.16
C LEU A 441 15.51 -5.25 11.91
N ALA A 442 16.22 -4.91 12.99
CA ALA A 442 16.84 -5.90 13.86
C ALA A 442 15.78 -6.76 14.59
N TYR A 443 16.17 -7.95 15.04
CA TYR A 443 15.32 -8.82 15.86
C TYR A 443 14.85 -8.08 17.12
N GLY A 444 13.54 -8.16 17.40
CA GLY A 444 12.90 -7.41 18.48
C GLY A 444 12.48 -5.99 18.10
N GLY A 445 12.83 -5.51 16.90
CA GLY A 445 12.34 -4.26 16.33
C GLY A 445 11.03 -4.43 15.54
N TRP A 446 10.74 -3.45 14.69
CA TRP A 446 9.47 -3.30 13.97
C TRP A 446 9.71 -2.98 12.50
N ASP A 447 8.90 -3.58 11.62
CA ASP A 447 8.87 -3.30 10.19
C ASP A 447 7.64 -2.43 9.90
N ASP A 448 7.86 -1.12 9.76
CA ASP A 448 6.81 -0.14 9.48
C ASP A 448 6.13 -0.39 8.13
N LEU A 449 6.86 -0.87 7.13
CA LEU A 449 6.28 -1.11 5.81
C LEU A 449 5.26 -2.26 5.85
N ARG A 450 5.54 -3.29 6.66
CA ARG A 450 4.66 -4.47 6.82
C ARG A 450 3.76 -4.42 8.04
N GLN A 451 3.92 -3.41 8.90
CA GLN A 451 3.16 -3.21 10.14
C GLN A 451 3.19 -4.46 11.04
N ARG A 452 4.40 -4.96 11.31
CA ARG A 452 4.62 -6.17 12.14
C ARG A 452 6.00 -6.16 12.79
N PRO A 453 6.24 -7.02 13.82
CA PRO A 453 7.59 -7.23 14.35
C PRO A 453 8.56 -7.67 13.25
N SER A 454 9.81 -7.20 13.33
CA SER A 454 10.85 -7.60 12.39
C SER A 454 11.10 -9.11 12.43
N ASN A 455 11.40 -9.69 11.27
CA ASN A 455 11.45 -11.13 11.06
C ASN A 455 12.65 -11.53 10.18
N TRP A 456 13.13 -12.76 10.36
CA TRP A 456 14.11 -13.39 9.46
C TRP A 456 13.45 -13.69 8.10
N GLU A 457 13.63 -12.76 7.17
CA GLU A 457 13.06 -12.84 5.83
C GLU A 457 14.00 -12.28 4.75
N TYR A 458 13.77 -12.68 3.49
CA TYR A 458 14.62 -12.32 2.37
C TYR A 458 14.80 -10.82 2.18
N THR A 459 13.80 -9.99 2.47
CA THR A 459 13.89 -8.54 2.26
C THR A 459 14.83 -7.86 3.22
N THR A 460 14.91 -8.34 4.47
CA THR A 460 15.90 -7.87 5.44
C THR A 460 17.30 -8.23 4.95
N GLY A 461 17.52 -9.48 4.55
CA GLY A 461 18.81 -9.92 4.01
C GLY A 461 19.23 -9.18 2.73
N LEU A 462 18.28 -8.94 1.83
CA LEU A 462 18.47 -8.21 0.58
C LEU A 462 18.90 -6.75 0.83
N LEU A 463 18.20 -6.05 1.73
CA LEU A 463 18.52 -4.66 2.05
C LEU A 463 19.86 -4.55 2.79
N MET A 464 20.13 -5.44 3.75
CA MET A 464 21.42 -5.44 4.46
C MET A 464 22.58 -5.82 3.54
N GLN A 465 22.36 -6.66 2.52
CA GLN A 465 23.36 -6.89 1.48
C GLN A 465 23.64 -5.61 0.68
N ALA A 466 22.62 -4.82 0.34
CA ALA A 466 22.79 -3.54 -0.34
C ALA A 466 23.61 -2.53 0.50
N TYR A 467 23.37 -2.48 1.82
CA TYR A 467 24.15 -1.65 2.73
C TYR A 467 25.62 -2.10 2.79
N ASP A 468 25.85 -3.42 2.90
CA ASP A 468 27.19 -4.00 2.92
C ASP A 468 27.94 -3.71 1.61
N ASP A 469 27.28 -3.84 0.46
CA ASP A 469 27.86 -3.58 -0.86
C ASP A 469 28.20 -2.09 -1.07
N VAL A 470 27.37 -1.16 -0.57
CA VAL A 470 27.69 0.28 -0.55
C VAL A 470 28.90 0.57 0.34
N GLY A 471 28.94 0.01 1.55
CA GLY A 471 30.08 0.17 2.45
C GLY A 471 31.40 -0.32 1.84
N LEU A 472 31.37 -1.44 1.11
CA LEU A 472 32.52 -1.96 0.37
C LEU A 472 32.91 -1.04 -0.80
N ALA A 473 31.93 -0.57 -1.59
CA ALA A 473 32.19 0.27 -2.75
C ALA A 473 32.74 1.66 -2.39
N LEU A 474 32.36 2.20 -1.23
CA LEU A 474 32.80 3.49 -0.73
C LEU A 474 33.97 3.40 0.27
N ASN A 475 34.31 2.18 0.72
CA ASN A 475 35.25 1.93 1.81
C ASN A 475 34.85 2.69 3.10
N ASP A 476 33.58 2.60 3.47
CA ASP A 476 33.00 3.19 4.68
C ASP A 476 32.29 2.12 5.53
N SER A 477 32.91 1.78 6.66
CA SER A 477 32.44 0.70 7.53
C SER A 477 31.16 1.05 8.30
N ALA A 478 30.68 2.29 8.29
CA ALA A 478 29.43 2.66 8.95
C ALA A 478 28.23 1.89 8.36
N TYR A 479 28.17 1.78 7.02
CA TYR A 479 27.13 1.02 6.33
C TYR A 479 27.22 -0.48 6.64
N ASN A 480 28.44 -1.03 6.57
CA ASN A 480 28.68 -2.43 6.92
C ASN A 480 28.24 -2.72 8.35
N SER A 481 28.57 -1.84 9.30
CA SER A 481 28.22 -2.03 10.73
C SER A 481 26.70 -2.13 10.94
N VAL A 482 25.90 -1.29 10.26
CA VAL A 482 24.43 -1.39 10.34
C VAL A 482 23.95 -2.74 9.80
N ALA A 483 24.45 -3.16 8.63
CA ALA A 483 24.11 -4.44 8.02
C ALA A 483 24.46 -5.64 8.92
N GLU A 484 25.68 -5.62 9.47
CA GLU A 484 26.19 -6.67 10.36
C GLU A 484 25.37 -6.74 11.65
N GLU A 485 25.08 -5.62 12.29
CA GLU A 485 24.32 -5.58 13.55
C GLU A 485 22.89 -6.09 13.36
N VAL A 486 22.20 -5.66 12.30
CA VAL A 486 20.83 -6.12 12.00
C VAL A 486 20.82 -7.62 11.74
N ILE A 487 21.70 -8.15 10.87
CA ILE A 487 21.72 -9.59 10.58
C ILE A 487 22.13 -10.41 11.80
N SER A 488 23.15 -9.95 12.54
CA SER A 488 23.65 -10.65 13.74
C SER A 488 22.62 -10.70 14.86
N SER A 489 21.70 -9.73 14.93
CA SER A 489 20.63 -9.74 15.94
C SER A 489 19.68 -10.95 15.83
N PHE A 490 19.59 -11.58 14.66
CA PHE A 490 18.80 -12.80 14.45
C PHE A 490 19.56 -14.08 14.81
N VAL A 491 20.87 -14.01 15.09
CA VAL A 491 21.73 -15.18 15.34
C VAL A 491 22.07 -15.26 16.82
N ALA A 492 21.51 -16.24 17.51
CA ALA A 492 21.84 -16.52 18.91
C ALA A 492 23.29 -17.00 19.08
N GLU A 493 23.81 -16.98 20.32
CA GLU A 493 25.19 -17.41 20.62
C GLU A 493 25.46 -18.87 20.22
N ASP A 494 24.45 -19.74 20.30
CA ASP A 494 24.56 -21.14 19.90
C ASP A 494 24.47 -21.36 18.38
N GLY A 495 24.14 -20.31 17.62
CA GLY A 495 23.93 -20.32 16.18
C GLY A 495 22.48 -20.52 15.75
N SER A 496 21.53 -20.70 16.67
CA SER A 496 20.10 -20.78 16.32
C SER A 496 19.59 -19.45 15.75
N LEU A 497 18.66 -19.54 14.79
CA LEU A 497 18.07 -18.37 14.14
C LEU A 497 16.74 -17.98 14.80
N HIS A 498 16.66 -16.75 15.31
CA HIS A 498 15.41 -16.19 15.79
C HIS A 498 14.41 -16.01 14.65
N SER A 499 13.12 -16.24 14.93
CA SER A 499 12.00 -16.06 14.00
C SER A 499 12.01 -16.94 12.73
N TYR A 500 13.00 -17.84 12.61
CA TYR A 500 13.10 -18.85 11.56
C TYR A 500 12.38 -20.15 11.96
N ASP A 501 11.70 -20.79 11.01
CA ASP A 501 10.94 -22.03 11.23
C ASP A 501 11.12 -22.98 10.03
N LYS A 502 12.03 -23.96 10.18
CA LYS A 502 12.34 -24.99 9.18
C LYS A 502 11.10 -25.78 8.74
N SER A 503 10.12 -25.99 9.62
CA SER A 503 8.94 -26.81 9.31
C SER A 503 8.06 -26.22 8.21
N ARG A 504 8.20 -24.91 7.93
CA ARG A 504 7.50 -24.22 6.85
C ARG A 504 8.11 -24.50 5.48
N TYR A 505 9.33 -25.05 5.44
CA TYR A 505 10.15 -25.21 4.23
C TYR A 505 9.98 -24.00 3.32
N ASN A 506 10.22 -22.81 3.85
CA ASN A 506 10.01 -21.56 3.12
C ASN A 506 11.34 -21.18 2.44
N ILE A 507 11.40 -21.25 1.11
CA ILE A 507 12.64 -20.93 0.40
C ILE A 507 13.04 -19.45 0.57
N ASP A 508 12.07 -18.55 0.79
CA ASP A 508 12.34 -17.13 1.07
C ASP A 508 13.18 -16.92 2.33
N SER A 509 13.14 -17.85 3.28
CA SER A 509 13.95 -17.75 4.50
C SER A 509 15.43 -18.06 4.27
N ILE A 510 15.81 -18.54 3.09
CA ILE A 510 17.19 -18.92 2.76
C ILE A 510 18.02 -17.72 2.31
N ASN A 511 17.43 -16.76 1.59
CA ASN A 511 18.15 -15.66 0.93
C ASN A 511 19.04 -14.85 1.88
N SER A 512 18.55 -14.58 3.10
CA SER A 512 19.30 -13.84 4.13
C SER A 512 20.53 -14.58 4.62
N GLY A 513 20.61 -15.89 4.39
CA GLY A 513 21.79 -16.70 4.63
C GLY A 513 23.03 -16.25 3.86
N LYS A 514 22.87 -15.54 2.73
CA LYS A 514 24.01 -14.93 2.01
C LYS A 514 24.82 -14.00 2.91
N MET A 515 24.15 -13.24 3.77
CA MET A 515 24.82 -12.36 4.74
C MET A 515 25.52 -13.16 5.85
N LEU A 516 24.98 -14.31 6.26
CA LEU A 516 25.66 -15.20 7.23
C LEU A 516 26.98 -15.73 6.67
N LEU A 517 27.01 -16.10 5.39
CA LEU A 517 28.23 -16.56 4.72
C LEU A 517 29.28 -15.45 4.65
N ARG A 518 28.88 -14.22 4.29
CA ARG A 518 29.75 -13.03 4.31
C ARG A 518 30.31 -12.75 5.71
N LEU A 519 29.45 -12.77 6.72
CA LEU A 519 29.84 -12.58 8.12
C LEU A 519 30.82 -13.65 8.59
N TYR A 520 30.59 -14.92 8.25
CA TYR A 520 31.52 -16.01 8.57
C TYR A 520 32.88 -15.81 7.92
N GLN A 521 32.92 -15.49 6.61
CA GLN A 521 34.18 -15.25 5.90
C GLN A 521 34.96 -14.05 6.48
N ARG A 522 34.26 -13.02 6.97
CA ARG A 522 34.86 -11.81 7.54
C ARG A 522 35.36 -12.01 8.97
N THR A 523 34.62 -12.73 9.80
CA THR A 523 34.85 -12.80 11.26
C THR A 523 35.45 -14.14 11.72
N GLY A 524 35.18 -15.23 10.99
CA GLY A 524 35.47 -16.59 11.43
C GLY A 524 34.60 -17.07 12.61
N GLU A 525 33.56 -16.33 13.01
CA GLU A 525 32.70 -16.72 14.13
C GLU A 525 31.81 -17.91 13.75
N GLU A 526 31.97 -19.02 14.46
CA GLU A 526 31.26 -20.28 14.17
C GLU A 526 29.73 -20.20 14.31
N ARG A 527 29.18 -19.23 15.07
CA ARG A 527 27.72 -19.06 15.16
C ARG A 527 27.07 -18.75 13.80
N TYR A 528 27.75 -17.99 12.93
CA TYR A 528 27.22 -17.69 11.60
C TYR A 528 27.23 -18.91 10.69
N ARG A 529 28.27 -19.75 10.80
CA ARG A 529 28.31 -21.04 10.11
C ARG A 529 27.17 -21.94 10.58
N LYS A 530 27.00 -22.12 11.89
CA LYS A 530 25.90 -22.94 12.44
C LYS A 530 24.51 -22.45 12.02
N ALA A 531 24.33 -21.13 11.92
CA ALA A 531 23.11 -20.54 11.39
C ALA A 531 22.93 -20.88 9.90
N ALA A 532 23.99 -20.76 9.08
CA ALA A 532 23.96 -21.16 7.67
C ALA A 532 23.74 -22.68 7.49
N ASP A 533 24.30 -23.52 8.36
CA ASP A 533 24.13 -24.98 8.35
C ASP A 533 22.64 -25.35 8.51
N GLN A 534 21.89 -24.66 9.37
CA GLN A 534 20.43 -24.88 9.51
C GLN A 534 19.67 -24.56 8.21
N LEU A 535 20.06 -23.50 7.50
CA LEU A 535 19.45 -23.14 6.21
C LEU A 535 19.81 -24.18 5.13
N ARG A 536 21.06 -24.69 5.14
CA ARG A 536 21.47 -25.79 4.25
C ARG A 536 20.70 -27.07 4.56
N GLU A 537 20.52 -27.42 5.83
CA GLU A 537 19.74 -28.59 6.26
C GLU A 537 18.29 -28.50 5.78
N GLN A 538 17.68 -27.32 5.82
CA GLN A 538 16.37 -27.12 5.20
C GLN A 538 16.40 -27.48 3.72
N LEU A 539 17.40 -27.01 2.96
CA LEU A 539 17.51 -27.33 1.52
C LEU A 539 17.73 -28.83 1.27
N GLN A 540 18.47 -29.54 2.13
CA GLN A 540 18.63 -31.00 1.99
C GLN A 540 17.27 -31.72 2.08
N GLU A 541 16.48 -31.36 3.09
CA GLU A 541 15.17 -31.97 3.38
C GLU A 541 13.99 -31.33 2.61
N HIS A 542 14.23 -30.24 1.87
CA HIS A 542 13.18 -29.45 1.24
C HIS A 542 12.40 -30.30 0.21
N PRO A 543 11.06 -30.24 0.21
CA PRO A 543 10.28 -30.96 -0.78
C PRO A 543 10.52 -30.41 -2.20
N ARG A 544 10.46 -31.29 -3.19
CA ARG A 544 10.80 -31.00 -4.59
C ARG A 544 9.69 -31.43 -5.54
N VAL A 545 9.58 -30.78 -6.68
CA VAL A 545 8.82 -31.31 -7.83
C VAL A 545 9.53 -32.56 -8.35
N SER A 546 8.85 -33.38 -9.15
CA SER A 546 9.43 -34.63 -9.66
C SER A 546 10.67 -34.43 -10.52
N ALA A 547 10.79 -33.26 -11.16
CA ALA A 547 11.96 -32.86 -11.95
C ALA A 547 13.18 -32.46 -11.11
N GLY A 548 13.03 -32.32 -9.78
CA GLY A 548 14.13 -32.08 -8.84
C GLY A 548 14.26 -30.65 -8.31
N ALA A 549 13.49 -29.69 -8.83
CA ALA A 549 13.49 -28.32 -8.31
C ALA A 549 12.71 -28.19 -6.99
N PHE A 550 13.06 -27.21 -6.18
CA PHE A 550 12.41 -26.99 -4.88
C PHE A 550 10.96 -26.55 -5.02
N TRP A 551 10.11 -27.01 -4.11
CA TRP A 551 8.85 -26.33 -3.89
C TRP A 551 9.13 -24.92 -3.40
N HIS A 552 8.29 -23.97 -3.78
CA HIS A 552 8.45 -22.61 -3.29
C HIS A 552 8.28 -22.56 -1.76
N LYS A 553 7.25 -23.24 -1.22
CA LYS A 553 7.04 -23.41 0.23
C LYS A 553 6.30 -24.71 0.54
N GLN A 554 6.36 -25.21 1.78
CA GLN A 554 5.52 -26.33 2.24
C GLN A 554 4.02 -26.10 1.98
N ARG A 555 3.57 -24.85 2.13
CA ARG A 555 2.17 -24.45 1.87
C ARG A 555 1.81 -24.33 0.39
N TYR A 556 2.79 -24.42 -0.51
CA TYR A 556 2.65 -24.36 -1.97
C TYR A 556 3.17 -25.67 -2.56
N PRO A 557 2.50 -26.80 -2.29
CA PRO A 557 3.00 -28.09 -2.71
C PRO A 557 3.05 -28.20 -4.24
N TRP A 558 4.12 -28.83 -4.73
CA TRP A 558 4.41 -29.08 -6.15
C TRP A 558 4.59 -27.82 -7.02
N GLN A 559 4.79 -26.66 -6.42
CA GLN A 559 4.90 -25.39 -7.13
C GLN A 559 6.34 -24.89 -7.21
N LEU A 560 6.79 -24.58 -8.42
CA LEU A 560 8.05 -23.88 -8.71
C LEU A 560 7.73 -22.44 -9.08
N TRP A 561 8.35 -21.47 -8.40
CA TRP A 561 8.18 -20.04 -8.65
C TRP A 561 9.56 -19.44 -8.97
N LEU A 562 9.62 -18.52 -9.93
CA LEU A 562 10.89 -17.88 -10.34
C LEU A 562 11.62 -17.20 -9.17
N ASP A 563 10.85 -16.62 -8.24
CA ASP A 563 11.34 -16.01 -7.01
C ASP A 563 12.24 -16.97 -6.23
N GLY A 564 11.80 -18.23 -6.06
CA GLY A 564 12.50 -19.24 -5.27
C GLY A 564 13.91 -19.54 -5.75
N VAL A 565 14.16 -19.36 -7.06
CA VAL A 565 15.48 -19.57 -7.66
C VAL A 565 16.49 -18.57 -7.07
N TYR A 566 16.14 -17.29 -6.95
CA TYR A 566 17.01 -16.30 -6.31
C TYR A 566 17.15 -16.53 -4.81
N MET A 567 16.06 -16.93 -4.16
CA MET A 567 16.09 -17.09 -2.70
C MET A 567 17.02 -18.21 -2.25
N GLY A 568 17.14 -19.29 -3.04
CA GLY A 568 17.92 -20.47 -2.68
C GLY A 568 19.29 -20.57 -3.37
N MET A 569 19.36 -20.34 -4.68
CA MET A 569 20.48 -20.85 -5.50
C MET A 569 21.81 -20.14 -5.28
N PRO A 570 21.88 -18.79 -5.21
CA PRO A 570 23.12 -18.10 -4.90
C PRO A 570 23.66 -18.49 -3.51
N PHE A 571 22.78 -18.65 -2.51
CA PHE A 571 23.17 -19.14 -1.19
C PHE A 571 23.73 -20.56 -1.25
N LEU A 572 23.03 -21.50 -1.89
CA LEU A 572 23.46 -22.89 -1.96
C LEU A 572 24.79 -23.04 -2.71
N ALA A 573 25.00 -22.30 -3.80
CA ALA A 573 26.26 -22.31 -4.53
C ALA A 573 27.41 -21.80 -3.66
N HIS A 574 27.22 -20.68 -2.96
CA HIS A 574 28.23 -20.10 -2.07
C HIS A 574 28.53 -21.02 -0.88
N TYR A 575 27.50 -21.54 -0.22
CA TYR A 575 27.63 -22.49 0.88
C TYR A 575 28.40 -23.73 0.44
N SER A 576 28.05 -24.29 -0.73
CA SER A 576 28.67 -25.51 -1.23
C SER A 576 30.16 -25.32 -1.51
N GLN A 577 30.57 -24.16 -2.05
CA GLN A 577 31.99 -23.85 -2.23
C GLN A 577 32.74 -23.74 -0.90
N LEU A 578 32.14 -23.11 0.11
CA LEU A 578 32.80 -22.88 1.39
C LEU A 578 32.93 -24.16 2.22
N PHE A 579 31.91 -25.01 2.21
CA PHE A 579 31.80 -26.08 3.22
C PHE A 579 31.67 -27.49 2.64
N GLU A 580 31.37 -27.63 1.34
CA GLU A 580 31.10 -28.92 0.70
C GLU A 580 32.01 -29.21 -0.50
N ASN A 581 33.02 -28.39 -0.76
CA ASN A 581 33.90 -28.49 -1.94
C ASN A 581 33.10 -28.55 -3.27
N GLY A 582 31.97 -27.84 -3.35
CA GLY A 582 31.12 -27.77 -4.54
C GLY A 582 30.21 -28.97 -4.76
N ALA A 583 30.04 -29.88 -3.78
CA ALA A 583 29.24 -31.10 -3.94
C ALA A 583 27.76 -30.86 -4.31
N SER A 584 27.21 -29.67 -4.03
CA SER A 584 25.81 -29.31 -4.32
C SER A 584 25.65 -28.47 -5.59
N LEU A 585 26.71 -28.26 -6.39
CA LEU A 585 26.61 -27.47 -7.62
C LEU A 585 25.67 -28.10 -8.66
N GLU A 586 25.60 -29.42 -8.75
CA GLU A 586 24.64 -30.10 -9.64
C GLU A 586 23.18 -29.83 -9.23
N GLU A 587 22.91 -29.82 -7.93
CA GLU A 587 21.60 -29.46 -7.37
C GLU A 587 21.24 -28.00 -7.70
N VAL A 588 22.21 -27.09 -7.60
CA VAL A 588 22.03 -25.69 -8.00
C VAL A 588 21.66 -25.55 -9.47
N ILE A 589 22.42 -26.18 -10.38
CA ILE A 589 22.14 -26.10 -11.82
C ILE A 589 20.79 -26.71 -12.17
N LYS A 590 20.38 -27.77 -11.45
CA LYS A 590 19.10 -28.43 -11.69
C LYS A 590 17.91 -27.50 -11.52
N GLU A 591 17.95 -26.60 -10.55
CA GLU A 591 16.90 -25.60 -10.32
C GLU A 591 16.69 -24.70 -11.55
N PHE A 592 17.78 -24.26 -12.18
CA PHE A 592 17.75 -23.42 -13.38
C PHE A 592 17.25 -24.18 -14.61
N GLU A 593 17.71 -25.43 -14.81
CA GLU A 593 17.25 -26.27 -15.92
C GLU A 593 15.74 -26.48 -15.85
N VAL A 594 15.21 -26.86 -14.68
CA VAL A 594 13.76 -27.10 -14.52
C VAL A 594 12.99 -25.79 -14.69
N SER A 595 13.50 -24.68 -14.18
CA SER A 595 12.89 -23.36 -14.39
C SER A 595 12.81 -23.00 -15.88
N ARG A 596 13.89 -23.20 -16.64
CA ARG A 596 13.89 -23.02 -18.10
C ARG A 596 12.88 -23.93 -18.79
N ASP A 597 12.92 -25.21 -18.49
CA ASP A 597 12.15 -26.22 -19.22
C ASP A 597 10.63 -26.09 -18.94
N GLN A 598 10.26 -25.69 -17.72
CA GLN A 598 8.85 -25.56 -17.32
C GLN A 598 8.27 -24.16 -17.53
N LEU A 599 9.05 -23.09 -17.33
CA LEU A 599 8.53 -21.72 -17.27
C LEU A 599 8.90 -20.84 -18.46
N ARG A 600 9.87 -21.21 -19.29
CA ARG A 600 10.23 -20.39 -20.45
C ARG A 600 9.19 -20.55 -21.55
N ASP A 601 8.65 -19.43 -22.01
CA ASP A 601 7.85 -19.38 -23.22
C ASP A 601 8.76 -19.50 -24.46
N PRO A 602 8.57 -20.52 -25.33
CA PRO A 602 9.38 -20.66 -26.54
C PRO A 602 9.20 -19.52 -27.54
N GLU A 603 8.05 -18.82 -27.54
CA GLU A 603 7.74 -17.78 -28.52
C GLU A 603 8.42 -16.45 -28.17
N THR A 604 8.16 -15.93 -26.96
CA THR A 604 8.70 -14.65 -26.51
C THR A 604 10.10 -14.77 -25.92
N GLY A 605 10.41 -15.92 -25.30
CA GLY A 605 11.60 -16.12 -24.48
C GLY A 605 11.48 -15.62 -23.05
N LEU A 606 10.33 -15.05 -22.67
CA LEU A 606 10.00 -14.66 -21.29
C LEU A 606 9.64 -15.89 -20.44
N TYR A 607 9.48 -15.70 -19.13
CA TYR A 607 9.13 -16.78 -18.22
C TYR A 607 7.86 -16.48 -17.44
N TRP A 608 6.94 -17.44 -17.41
CA TRP A 608 5.76 -17.37 -16.54
C TRP A 608 6.19 -17.35 -15.07
N HIS A 609 5.44 -16.64 -14.23
CA HIS A 609 5.76 -16.46 -12.81
C HIS A 609 5.93 -17.80 -12.05
N ALA A 610 5.01 -18.74 -12.26
CA ALA A 610 5.02 -20.01 -11.56
C ALA A 610 4.45 -21.18 -12.36
N TRP A 611 4.77 -22.39 -11.89
CA TRP A 611 4.29 -23.65 -12.41
C TRP A 611 3.88 -24.57 -11.27
N ASP A 612 2.68 -25.13 -11.35
CA ASP A 612 2.17 -26.19 -10.49
C ASP A 612 2.20 -27.51 -11.27
N GLU A 613 3.11 -28.41 -10.89
CA GLU A 613 3.24 -29.73 -11.53
C GLU A 613 1.93 -30.53 -11.48
N LYS A 614 1.12 -30.35 -10.43
CA LYS A 614 -0.14 -31.08 -10.27
C LYS A 614 -1.33 -30.37 -10.89
N LYS A 615 -1.18 -29.12 -11.33
CA LYS A 615 -2.23 -28.31 -11.97
C LYS A 615 -3.51 -28.22 -11.13
N GLN A 616 -3.34 -28.13 -9.82
CA GLN A 616 -4.44 -28.11 -8.84
C GLN A 616 -4.80 -26.69 -8.42
N GLN A 617 -3.88 -25.75 -8.59
CA GLN A 617 -4.13 -24.36 -8.25
C GLN A 617 -5.07 -23.68 -9.25
N VAL A 618 -5.92 -22.77 -8.75
CA VAL A 618 -6.89 -22.02 -9.56
C VAL A 618 -6.22 -21.20 -10.67
N TRP A 619 -5.02 -20.69 -10.41
CA TRP A 619 -4.23 -19.92 -11.36
C TRP A 619 -3.49 -20.77 -12.40
N ALA A 620 -3.40 -22.09 -12.18
CA ALA A 620 -2.61 -22.98 -13.01
C ALA A 620 -3.40 -23.39 -14.25
N ASP A 621 -2.81 -23.16 -15.42
CA ASP A 621 -3.36 -23.62 -16.68
C ASP A 621 -3.58 -25.15 -16.65
N PRO A 622 -4.76 -25.66 -17.05
CA PRO A 622 -5.10 -27.08 -16.91
C PRO A 622 -4.23 -28.01 -17.78
N ASP A 623 -3.64 -27.50 -18.86
CA ASP A 623 -2.84 -28.30 -19.79
C ASP A 623 -1.34 -28.25 -19.47
N THR A 624 -0.85 -27.13 -18.95
CA THR A 624 0.58 -26.88 -18.75
C THR A 624 0.96 -26.73 -17.28
N GLY A 625 0.03 -26.34 -16.40
CA GLY A 625 0.27 -26.04 -14.99
C GLY A 625 0.84 -24.65 -14.73
N ARG A 626 1.00 -23.82 -15.77
CA ARG A 626 1.67 -22.51 -15.69
C ARG A 626 0.71 -21.41 -15.25
N SER A 627 1.24 -20.38 -14.58
CA SER A 627 0.52 -19.11 -14.37
C SER A 627 0.32 -18.36 -15.70
N ALA A 628 -0.66 -17.47 -15.77
CA ALA A 628 -1.06 -16.84 -17.03
C ALA A 628 -0.16 -15.69 -17.54
N LEU A 629 0.69 -15.07 -16.71
CA LEU A 629 1.33 -13.79 -17.02
C LEU A 629 2.85 -13.77 -16.80
N PHE A 630 3.53 -12.90 -17.55
CA PHE A 630 4.96 -12.60 -17.42
C PHE A 630 5.16 -11.44 -16.45
N TRP A 631 5.16 -11.76 -15.15
CA TRP A 631 5.35 -10.77 -14.10
C TRP A 631 6.82 -10.33 -14.01
N GLY A 632 7.06 -9.02 -14.12
CA GLY A 632 8.38 -8.40 -14.19
C GLY A 632 9.30 -8.82 -13.05
N ARG A 633 8.90 -8.62 -11.79
CA ARG A 633 9.79 -8.94 -10.65
C ARG A 633 10.04 -10.44 -10.48
N GLY A 634 9.04 -11.29 -10.75
CA GLY A 634 9.25 -12.74 -10.75
C GLY A 634 10.39 -13.13 -11.69
N LEU A 635 10.37 -12.60 -12.92
CA LEU A 635 11.46 -12.80 -13.88
C LEU A 635 12.76 -12.09 -13.49
N GLY A 636 12.68 -10.94 -12.83
CA GLY A 636 13.81 -10.21 -12.29
C GLY A 636 14.62 -11.03 -11.28
N TRP A 637 13.95 -11.81 -10.42
CA TRP A 637 14.64 -12.72 -9.49
C TRP A 637 15.45 -13.78 -10.22
N LEU A 638 14.88 -14.42 -11.25
CA LEU A 638 15.63 -15.35 -12.09
C LEU A 638 16.83 -14.65 -12.76
N ALA A 639 16.64 -13.42 -13.27
CA ALA A 639 17.70 -12.65 -13.92
C ALA A 639 18.89 -12.41 -12.98
N MET A 640 18.65 -12.00 -11.73
CA MET A 640 19.72 -11.83 -10.75
C MET A 640 20.35 -13.17 -10.33
N ALA A 641 19.53 -14.22 -10.16
CA ALA A 641 20.01 -15.53 -9.73
C ALA A 641 21.02 -16.12 -10.73
N LEU A 642 20.80 -15.92 -12.02
CA LEU A 642 21.68 -16.38 -13.09
C LEU A 642 23.10 -15.81 -12.97
N VAL A 643 23.22 -14.50 -12.75
CA VAL A 643 24.52 -13.83 -12.67
C VAL A 643 25.18 -13.98 -11.29
N ASP A 644 24.41 -14.03 -10.20
CA ASP A 644 24.94 -14.18 -8.84
C ASP A 644 25.45 -15.58 -8.57
N THR A 645 24.75 -16.60 -9.07
CA THR A 645 25.19 -18.00 -8.89
C THR A 645 26.52 -18.26 -9.60
N LEU A 646 26.76 -17.59 -10.73
CA LEU A 646 28.00 -17.70 -11.48
C LEU A 646 29.23 -17.20 -10.71
N ASP A 647 29.08 -16.37 -9.67
CA ASP A 647 30.22 -15.93 -8.85
C ASP A 647 30.83 -17.09 -8.04
N TYR A 648 30.05 -18.16 -7.80
CA TYR A 648 30.42 -19.28 -6.94
C TYR A 648 30.64 -20.59 -7.68
N ILE A 649 30.55 -20.61 -9.01
CA ILE A 649 30.88 -21.80 -9.79
C ILE A 649 32.31 -21.64 -10.34
N PRO A 650 33.28 -22.50 -9.98
CA PRO A 650 34.66 -22.31 -10.44
C PRO A 650 34.79 -22.37 -11.96
N ALA A 651 35.73 -21.62 -12.54
CA ALA A 651 35.93 -21.54 -13.99
C ALA A 651 36.16 -22.91 -14.68
N GLY A 652 36.71 -23.90 -13.96
CA GLY A 652 36.91 -25.25 -14.47
C GLY A 652 35.64 -26.11 -14.59
N HIS A 653 34.50 -25.65 -14.07
CA HIS A 653 33.19 -26.32 -14.19
C HIS A 653 32.43 -25.78 -15.42
N GLU A 654 33.02 -25.93 -16.60
CA GLU A 654 32.55 -25.28 -17.84
C GLU A 654 31.11 -25.66 -18.20
N GLU A 655 30.72 -26.94 -18.05
CA GLU A 655 29.38 -27.42 -18.38
C GLU A 655 28.30 -26.76 -17.52
N GLN A 656 28.51 -26.72 -16.19
CA GLN A 656 27.60 -26.08 -15.25
C GLN A 656 27.49 -24.57 -15.52
N ARG A 657 28.62 -23.90 -15.78
CA ARG A 657 28.63 -22.46 -16.10
C ARG A 657 27.90 -22.18 -17.40
N GLN A 658 28.06 -23.03 -18.41
CA GLN A 658 27.50 -22.80 -19.75
C GLN A 658 25.97 -22.74 -19.72
N VAL A 659 25.31 -23.57 -18.88
CA VAL A 659 23.85 -23.51 -18.71
C VAL A 659 23.37 -22.12 -18.29
N LEU A 660 24.01 -21.53 -17.26
CA LEU A 660 23.63 -20.22 -16.76
C LEU A 660 24.01 -19.10 -17.75
N VAL A 661 25.16 -19.22 -18.42
CA VAL A 661 25.60 -18.27 -19.45
C VAL A 661 24.60 -18.22 -20.63
N ASP A 662 24.16 -19.39 -21.11
CA ASP A 662 23.21 -19.48 -22.22
C ASP A 662 21.84 -18.93 -21.81
N MET A 663 21.36 -19.27 -20.63
CA MET A 663 20.11 -18.72 -20.08
C MET A 663 20.19 -17.20 -19.92
N THR A 664 21.32 -16.67 -19.44
CA THR A 664 21.52 -15.21 -19.28
C THR A 664 21.46 -14.50 -20.61
N ARG A 665 22.13 -15.02 -21.65
CA ARG A 665 22.11 -14.44 -23.01
C ARG A 665 20.72 -14.47 -23.62
N GLN A 666 20.05 -15.61 -23.54
CA GLN A 666 18.69 -15.78 -24.08
C GLN A 666 17.69 -14.86 -23.37
N LEU A 667 17.83 -14.69 -22.05
CA LEU A 667 16.97 -13.80 -21.28
C LEU A 667 17.24 -12.34 -21.61
N ALA A 668 18.51 -11.93 -21.72
CA ALA A 668 18.88 -10.58 -22.14
C ALA A 668 18.25 -10.24 -23.51
N ASP A 669 18.31 -11.15 -24.48
CA ASP A 669 17.65 -10.98 -25.79
C ASP A 669 16.13 -10.85 -25.70
N ALA A 670 15.49 -11.62 -24.81
CA ALA A 670 14.04 -11.55 -24.63
C ALA A 670 13.62 -10.23 -23.97
N LEU A 671 14.34 -9.77 -22.95
CA LEU A 671 14.05 -8.54 -22.22
C LEU A 671 14.18 -7.31 -23.10
N LEU A 672 15.18 -7.24 -23.98
CA LEU A 672 15.37 -6.10 -24.88
C LEU A 672 14.26 -5.96 -25.94
N LYS A 673 13.48 -7.02 -26.20
CA LYS A 673 12.31 -6.95 -27.11
C LYS A 673 11.09 -6.30 -26.45
N VAL A 674 11.05 -6.26 -25.12
CA VAL A 674 9.93 -5.75 -24.32
C VAL A 674 10.34 -4.57 -23.42
N GLN A 675 11.51 -3.98 -23.69
CA GLN A 675 11.96 -2.76 -23.03
C GLN A 675 11.13 -1.58 -23.56
N ASP A 676 10.61 -0.75 -22.65
CA ASP A 676 9.91 0.49 -22.98
C ASP A 676 10.88 1.55 -23.52
N ASP A 677 10.37 2.54 -24.26
CA ASP A 677 11.16 3.66 -24.79
C ASP A 677 11.89 4.46 -23.68
N SER A 678 11.40 4.43 -22.43
CA SER A 678 12.13 5.02 -21.30
C SER A 678 13.38 4.24 -20.87
N GLY A 679 13.60 3.04 -21.41
CA GLY A 679 14.65 2.11 -21.02
C GLY A 679 14.25 1.17 -19.88
N THR A 680 13.02 1.23 -19.39
CA THR A 680 12.55 0.44 -18.25
C THR A 680 11.55 -0.64 -18.70
N TRP A 681 10.96 -1.39 -17.76
CA TRP A 681 10.03 -2.49 -18.06
C TRP A 681 8.74 -2.35 -17.27
N TYR A 682 7.66 -2.88 -17.85
CA TYR A 682 6.33 -2.91 -17.23
C TYR A 682 6.18 -4.02 -16.18
N GLN A 683 5.24 -3.84 -15.24
CA GLN A 683 4.83 -4.85 -14.27
C GLN A 683 4.42 -6.16 -14.95
N ILE A 684 3.61 -6.08 -16.00
CA ILE A 684 3.35 -7.19 -16.93
C ILE A 684 4.05 -6.89 -18.25
N LEU A 685 5.08 -7.68 -18.55
CA LEU A 685 6.10 -7.33 -19.54
C LEU A 685 5.58 -7.24 -20.98
N ASP A 686 4.61 -8.08 -21.35
CA ASP A 686 4.09 -8.21 -22.71
C ASP A 686 2.82 -7.38 -22.96
N ARG A 687 2.43 -6.49 -22.03
CA ARG A 687 1.17 -5.73 -22.09
C ARG A 687 1.31 -4.23 -21.80
N PRO A 688 2.22 -3.50 -22.47
CA PRO A 688 2.49 -2.09 -22.14
C PRO A 688 1.26 -1.17 -22.27
N ASP A 689 0.34 -1.47 -23.18
CA ASP A 689 -0.85 -0.65 -23.46
C ASP A 689 -2.10 -1.07 -22.65
N ALA A 690 -2.00 -2.09 -21.80
CA ALA A 690 -3.14 -2.56 -21.02
C ALA A 690 -3.50 -1.59 -19.88
N VAL A 691 -4.80 -1.39 -19.66
CA VAL A 691 -5.32 -0.46 -18.65
C VAL A 691 -4.77 -0.82 -17.27
N GLY A 692 -4.26 0.20 -16.56
CA GLY A 692 -3.66 0.05 -15.22
C GLY A 692 -2.24 -0.52 -15.16
N ASN A 693 -1.68 -1.05 -16.27
CA ASN A 693 -0.28 -1.47 -16.29
C ASN A 693 0.64 -0.26 -16.08
N TYR A 694 1.83 -0.50 -15.56
CA TYR A 694 2.75 0.56 -15.19
C TYR A 694 4.20 0.07 -15.29
N ARG A 695 5.11 1.01 -15.53
CA ARG A 695 6.56 0.77 -15.49
C ARG A 695 6.95 0.51 -14.04
N GLU A 696 7.65 -0.59 -13.77
CA GLU A 696 7.87 -1.10 -12.40
C GLU A 696 9.36 -1.09 -12.05
N ALA A 697 9.66 -0.48 -10.90
CA ALA A 697 11.03 -0.14 -10.52
C ALA A 697 11.88 -1.36 -10.13
N SER A 698 11.31 -2.32 -9.42
CA SER A 698 12.07 -3.48 -8.93
C SER A 698 12.52 -4.39 -10.06
N ALA A 699 11.64 -4.75 -10.99
CA ALA A 699 11.94 -5.56 -12.17
C ALA A 699 12.99 -4.86 -13.04
N SER A 700 12.77 -3.56 -13.32
CA SER A 700 13.70 -2.77 -14.12
C SER A 700 15.09 -2.70 -13.49
N SER A 701 15.16 -2.60 -12.15
CA SER A 701 16.42 -2.61 -11.40
C SER A 701 17.13 -3.95 -11.52
N MET A 702 16.41 -5.06 -11.38
CA MET A 702 16.95 -6.42 -11.51
C MET A 702 17.47 -6.73 -12.91
N PHE A 703 16.75 -6.29 -13.96
CA PHE A 703 17.20 -6.46 -15.34
C PHE A 703 18.41 -5.61 -15.65
N THR A 704 18.44 -4.36 -15.18
CA THR A 704 19.62 -3.48 -15.32
C THR A 704 20.84 -4.08 -14.62
N TYR A 705 20.66 -4.62 -13.41
CA TYR A 705 21.70 -5.33 -12.68
C TYR A 705 22.25 -6.53 -13.47
N MET A 706 21.36 -7.40 -13.98
CA MET A 706 21.76 -8.57 -14.76
C MET A 706 22.53 -8.18 -16.04
N LEU A 707 22.07 -7.16 -16.76
CA LEU A 707 22.75 -6.67 -17.96
C LEU A 707 24.14 -6.11 -17.62
N ALA A 708 24.24 -5.24 -16.60
CA ALA A 708 25.49 -4.61 -16.22
C ALA A 708 26.52 -5.63 -15.70
N LYS A 709 26.13 -6.46 -14.73
CA LYS A 709 26.98 -7.53 -14.19
C LYS A 709 27.36 -8.55 -15.26
N GLY A 710 26.41 -8.90 -16.13
CA GLY A 710 26.63 -9.80 -17.24
C GLY A 710 27.74 -9.31 -18.18
N VAL A 711 27.78 -8.01 -18.48
CA VAL A 711 28.85 -7.42 -19.29
C VAL A 711 30.17 -7.33 -18.52
N ASN A 712 30.14 -6.84 -17.27
CA ASN A 712 31.33 -6.72 -16.41
C ASN A 712 32.09 -8.04 -16.25
N ASN A 713 31.35 -9.15 -16.14
CA ASN A 713 31.91 -10.49 -15.95
C ASN A 713 32.12 -11.27 -17.26
N GLY A 714 31.91 -10.65 -18.42
CA GLY A 714 32.10 -11.29 -19.74
C GLY A 714 31.10 -12.40 -20.07
N ILE A 715 29.99 -12.49 -19.34
CA ILE A 715 28.89 -13.42 -19.59
C ILE A 715 28.13 -12.98 -20.85
N LEU A 716 27.81 -11.68 -20.91
CA LEU A 716 27.23 -10.99 -22.05
C LEU A 716 28.34 -10.29 -22.86
N PRO A 717 28.23 -10.26 -24.20
CA PRO A 717 29.16 -9.50 -25.02
C PRO A 717 29.02 -7.99 -24.79
N ALA A 718 30.08 -7.24 -25.11
CA ALA A 718 30.13 -5.79 -24.94
C ALA A 718 29.02 -5.00 -25.67
N SER A 719 28.33 -5.62 -26.65
CA SER A 719 27.18 -5.02 -27.33
C SER A 719 25.99 -4.72 -26.41
N TYR A 720 25.86 -5.39 -25.26
CA TYR A 720 24.81 -5.10 -24.27
C TYR A 720 25.15 -3.90 -23.38
N ARG A 721 26.35 -3.32 -23.47
CA ARG A 721 26.77 -2.20 -22.63
C ARG A 721 25.84 -1.00 -22.76
N GLU A 722 25.50 -0.62 -23.99
CA GLU A 722 24.61 0.52 -24.24
C GLU A 722 23.23 0.26 -23.65
N ALA A 723 22.67 -0.94 -23.85
CA ALA A 723 21.39 -1.32 -23.29
C ALA A 723 21.37 -1.26 -21.74
N ALA A 724 22.44 -1.71 -21.08
CA ALA A 724 22.58 -1.62 -19.62
C ALA A 724 22.59 -0.15 -19.14
N VAL A 725 23.34 0.72 -19.83
CA VAL A 725 23.42 2.14 -19.50
C VAL A 725 22.09 2.85 -19.75
N THR A 726 21.45 2.62 -20.89
CA THR A 726 20.11 3.17 -21.21
C THR A 726 19.08 2.73 -20.17
N ALA A 727 19.11 1.45 -19.75
CA ALA A 727 18.23 0.96 -18.72
C ALA A 727 18.43 1.67 -17.38
N TYR A 728 19.69 1.87 -16.96
CA TYR A 728 20.01 2.60 -15.74
C TYR A 728 19.59 4.07 -15.79
N GLU A 729 19.80 4.74 -16.93
CA GLU A 729 19.33 6.10 -17.11
C GLU A 729 17.80 6.20 -17.03
N GLY A 730 17.10 5.19 -17.55
CA GLY A 730 15.67 5.00 -17.36
C GLY A 730 15.27 4.87 -15.89
N LEU A 731 15.98 4.04 -15.11
CA LEU A 731 15.72 3.90 -13.66
C LEU A 731 15.84 5.23 -12.92
N VAL A 732 16.92 5.97 -13.16
CA VAL A 732 17.15 7.27 -12.51
C VAL A 732 16.10 8.29 -12.95
N ARG A 733 15.72 8.29 -14.23
CA ARG A 733 14.72 9.23 -14.76
C ARG A 733 13.34 8.97 -14.16
N GLU A 734 12.88 7.72 -14.22
CA GLU A 734 11.50 7.35 -13.91
C GLU A 734 11.25 7.15 -12.42
N PHE A 735 12.19 6.54 -11.69
CA PHE A 735 11.90 5.98 -10.36
C PHE A 735 12.65 6.63 -9.21
N VAL A 736 13.83 7.21 -9.44
CA VAL A 736 14.58 7.90 -8.39
C VAL A 736 14.00 9.28 -8.15
N GLU A 737 13.65 9.62 -6.91
CA GLU A 737 13.09 10.92 -6.56
C GLU A 737 13.89 11.54 -5.40
N PRO A 738 14.85 12.44 -5.70
CA PRO A 738 15.55 13.19 -4.65
C PRO A 738 14.67 14.34 -4.15
N HIS A 739 14.74 14.60 -2.85
CA HIS A 739 13.89 15.55 -2.14
C HIS A 739 14.68 16.74 -1.59
N PRO A 740 14.04 17.91 -1.39
CA PRO A 740 14.72 19.11 -0.87
C PRO A 740 15.34 18.95 0.52
N ASP A 741 14.87 17.99 1.33
CA ASP A 741 15.41 17.68 2.65
C ASP A 741 16.70 16.83 2.60
N GLY A 742 17.15 16.45 1.40
CA GLY A 742 18.33 15.62 1.15
C GLY A 742 18.05 14.12 1.12
N SER A 743 16.83 13.69 1.43
CA SER A 743 16.43 12.29 1.27
C SER A 743 16.19 11.96 -0.21
N THR A 744 16.16 10.67 -0.52
CA THR A 744 15.87 10.14 -1.85
C THR A 744 14.97 8.92 -1.73
N SER A 745 13.93 8.87 -2.55
CA SER A 745 13.03 7.73 -2.67
C SER A 745 13.27 6.94 -3.95
N LEU A 746 12.98 5.65 -3.92
CA LEU A 746 12.70 4.83 -5.11
C LEU A 746 11.19 4.60 -5.20
N THR A 747 10.56 5.10 -6.27
CA THR A 747 9.10 5.03 -6.47
C THR A 747 8.69 3.83 -7.34
N HIS A 748 7.38 3.64 -7.54
CA HIS A 748 6.82 2.65 -8.48
C HIS A 748 7.20 1.18 -8.23
N ASN A 749 7.35 0.79 -6.96
CA ASN A 749 7.59 -0.60 -6.59
C ASN A 749 6.27 -1.33 -6.39
N CYS A 750 6.09 -2.49 -7.01
CA CYS A 750 5.03 -3.41 -6.61
C CYS A 750 5.31 -3.89 -5.17
N GLN A 751 4.41 -3.70 -4.21
CA GLN A 751 4.64 -4.08 -2.80
C GLN A 751 4.82 -5.61 -2.64
N VAL A 752 3.93 -6.37 -3.26
CA VAL A 752 3.93 -7.83 -3.24
C VAL A 752 3.18 -8.35 -4.46
N ALA A 753 3.53 -9.54 -4.94
CA ALA A 753 2.62 -10.34 -5.76
C ALA A 753 2.94 -11.83 -5.48
N GLY A 754 1.95 -12.70 -5.65
CA GLY A 754 2.06 -14.12 -5.39
C GLY A 754 0.82 -14.86 -5.83
N LEU A 755 0.84 -16.18 -5.76
CA LEU A 755 -0.24 -17.02 -6.30
C LEU A 755 -0.86 -17.93 -5.24
N GLY A 756 -2.11 -18.35 -5.45
CA GLY A 756 -2.86 -19.21 -4.53
C GLY A 756 -3.33 -18.49 -3.27
N PHE A 757 -4.10 -19.19 -2.43
CA PHE A 757 -4.85 -18.60 -1.32
C PHE A 757 -5.69 -17.41 -1.81
N GLY A 758 -6.53 -17.72 -2.81
CA GLY A 758 -7.43 -16.89 -3.61
C GLY A 758 -6.79 -15.79 -4.47
N ARG A 759 -5.46 -15.81 -4.64
CA ARG A 759 -4.77 -15.01 -5.65
C ARG A 759 -4.74 -15.84 -6.92
N ASP A 760 -5.51 -15.42 -7.91
CA ASP A 760 -5.79 -16.17 -9.12
C ASP A 760 -4.76 -15.95 -10.25
N GLY A 761 -3.79 -15.06 -10.04
CA GLY A 761 -2.80 -14.73 -11.06
C GLY A 761 -3.37 -14.04 -12.29
N SER A 762 -4.60 -13.52 -12.20
CA SER A 762 -5.22 -12.74 -13.26
C SER A 762 -4.55 -11.38 -13.41
N TYR A 763 -4.77 -10.74 -14.55
CA TYR A 763 -4.28 -9.38 -14.78
C TYR A 763 -4.83 -8.40 -13.73
N GLN A 764 -6.12 -8.51 -13.40
CA GLN A 764 -6.76 -7.70 -12.35
C GLN A 764 -6.06 -7.87 -11.00
N TYR A 765 -5.71 -9.09 -10.62
CA TYR A 765 -4.96 -9.36 -9.40
C TYR A 765 -3.62 -8.61 -9.38
N TYR A 766 -2.80 -8.70 -10.44
CA TYR A 766 -1.53 -7.97 -10.49
C TYR A 766 -1.69 -6.45 -10.47
N MET A 767 -2.79 -5.92 -11.01
CA MET A 767 -3.10 -4.49 -10.96
C MET A 767 -3.62 -4.05 -9.59
N SER A 768 -4.23 -4.96 -8.82
CA SER A 768 -4.70 -4.70 -7.46
C SER A 768 -3.58 -4.62 -6.43
N GLU A 769 -2.41 -5.17 -6.73
CA GLU A 769 -1.27 -5.07 -5.82
C GLU A 769 -0.79 -3.62 -5.72
N LYS A 770 -0.49 -3.20 -4.48
CA LYS A 770 -0.14 -1.81 -4.20
C LYS A 770 1.17 -1.42 -4.90
N VAL A 771 1.18 -0.20 -5.43
CA VAL A 771 2.39 0.47 -5.91
C VAL A 771 2.87 1.40 -4.80
N ILE A 772 4.08 1.16 -4.30
CA ILE A 772 4.62 1.84 -3.12
C ILE A 772 6.03 2.38 -3.39
N ARG A 773 6.47 3.25 -2.49
CA ARG A 773 7.81 3.82 -2.45
C ARG A 773 8.68 2.96 -1.52
N ASP A 774 9.98 2.98 -1.76
CA ASP A 774 10.99 2.49 -0.82
C ASP A 774 10.78 1.05 -0.34
N ASP A 775 10.29 0.18 -1.22
CA ASP A 775 10.22 -1.25 -0.91
C ASP A 775 11.62 -1.87 -1.03
N PRO A 776 12.11 -2.60 -0.01
CA PRO A 776 13.40 -3.30 -0.07
C PRO A 776 13.60 -4.18 -1.32
N LYS A 777 12.51 -4.73 -1.88
CA LYS A 777 12.49 -5.57 -3.09
C LYS A 777 12.91 -4.79 -4.35
N GLY A 778 12.77 -3.48 -4.37
CA GLY A 778 13.28 -2.62 -5.44
C GLY A 778 14.57 -1.90 -5.06
N LEU A 779 14.68 -1.41 -3.82
CA LEU A 779 15.84 -0.68 -3.33
C LEU A 779 17.13 -1.49 -3.39
N GLY A 780 17.10 -2.75 -2.93
CA GLY A 780 18.26 -3.63 -2.97
C GLY A 780 18.78 -3.80 -4.41
N PRO A 781 17.93 -4.28 -5.35
CA PRO A 781 18.30 -4.37 -6.76
C PRO A 781 18.72 -3.04 -7.40
N PHE A 782 18.12 -1.91 -7.02
CA PHE A 782 18.52 -0.60 -7.52
C PHE A 782 19.95 -0.25 -7.09
N VAL A 783 20.30 -0.50 -5.82
CA VAL A 783 21.66 -0.33 -5.30
C VAL A 783 22.63 -1.26 -6.03
N PHE A 784 22.30 -2.54 -6.19
CA PHE A 784 23.14 -3.48 -6.92
C PHE A 784 23.37 -3.03 -8.37
N ALA A 785 22.31 -2.65 -9.08
CA ALA A 785 22.39 -2.12 -10.44
C ALA A 785 23.27 -0.87 -10.52
N SER A 786 23.11 0.05 -9.58
CA SER A 786 23.90 1.29 -9.48
C SER A 786 25.40 1.02 -9.35
N LEU A 787 25.78 0.06 -8.50
CA LEU A 787 27.19 -0.31 -8.29
C LEU A 787 27.78 -1.02 -9.52
N GLU A 788 27.04 -1.92 -10.16
CA GLU A 788 27.49 -2.59 -11.39
C GLU A 788 27.62 -1.63 -12.57
N ILE A 789 26.70 -0.67 -12.70
CA ILE A 789 26.79 0.38 -13.72
C ILE A 789 27.98 1.29 -13.44
N ALA A 790 28.22 1.62 -12.17
CA ALA A 790 29.43 2.37 -11.81
C ALA A 790 30.71 1.63 -12.18
N GLN A 791 30.73 0.29 -12.08
CA GLN A 791 31.85 -0.52 -12.55
C GLN A 791 31.94 -0.56 -14.08
N LEU A 792 30.82 -0.69 -14.78
CA LEU A 792 30.76 -0.75 -16.24
C LEU A 792 31.20 0.56 -16.93
N LEU A 793 31.06 1.68 -16.22
CA LEU A 793 31.40 3.03 -16.67
C LEU A 793 32.81 3.50 -16.26
N GLN A 794 33.54 2.71 -15.47
CA GLN A 794 34.97 2.91 -15.19
C GLN A 794 35.81 2.47 -16.39
#